data_AF-A0A1G6NFR1-F1
#
_entry.id   AF-A0A1G6NFR1-F1
#
_cell.length_a   1.000
_cell.length_b   1.000
_cell.length_c   1.000
_cell.angle_alpha   90.00
_cell.angle_beta   90.00
_cell.angle_gamma   90.00
#
_symmetry.space_group_name_H-M   'P 1'
#
loop_
_entity.id
_entity.type
_entity.pdbx_description
1 polymer ?
#
loop_
_entity_poly.entity_id
_entity_poly.type
_entity_poly.pdbx_seq_one_letter_code
_entity_poly.pdbx_strand_id
1 'polypeptide(L)'
;MGGLIEFANPDVANRQHDPVKMPRHAVFLLAAISLAVATPTSVFVADNVASRPHAFAPVLAVTWVLVCGGLALVLGALRHLGAIEKAVVVFCAAGGLALVSWIGVATPGANRVDVHYSDGSADLNLPPFAQRIWERRENTWSMHPAYDNARVPNVLHAMFDTNPHAIELWIAKPREAIYYPNGDLTPSDGIGLEVSITGPAGEQAPVKTIYVPERAFIDSRWIVKRITGPVNIHELTIRITPGPPGSTPAYDATLIALRNTTLHARLHELGEALLGGIGGLVIGFALLAASPRRSYGSAHARSRFPWRTFGAMAVVAGVILGYVLWFLAHTHLIYFWDSRNYWQKTEQLYELMSAQSWAQLFSALGANYSADYSDLPAFPLALLSLARGYPGHAQYLLLVTALYAVPSFLVCAWLGKLLVGATRTERAAHGWPLAALVLFAASPVYFGTVLHMLPDIAGVIFCALAAVVASTLLGTLREPLPDLRSARFSREVVIPALALGTLIASMFLFRRWYVFFSAGLIGMCGLSIAWQLVRGPRVGVLLRTVLIVWLMAMAGLALLGWVAFDWLADPATHDYANLYASYAKPLAQSFADLLSSFGWLYLILIAGLLVALPRVFTNHRLAFVLGTTSVIASVLFVKVQSPGPQHYYLLMPLFGAVLCGGAIALARARGLWVAALVTIACVALNATATRTVLPRALARAVPNYSAWAPASQYGLVGLEQAAEWAQSPAIRDKRLCLVASSGMLNQSIFTNVWQIDKRIHKGALEQQLAWLGDVDSRDGAPWRSFRDCEIALVGMPFQTHIAPDQQYTQQIIRDDLLSGTGVGANFEATPQRFELDQKNWIAVYRRKQPLTDAQYDDLVQRFKTRTGIQH
;
A
#
# COMPACT_ATOMS: atom_id res chain seq x y z
N MET A 1 -17.27 -3.21 41.66
CA MET A 1 -16.93 -1.78 41.87
C MET A 1 -16.13 -1.51 43.17
N GLY A 2 -15.53 -2.51 43.85
CA GLY A 2 -14.83 -2.32 45.13
C GLY A 2 -13.31 -2.51 45.11
N GLY A 3 -12.61 -2.33 43.98
CA GLY A 3 -11.17 -2.62 43.86
C GLY A 3 -10.27 -1.41 43.57
N LEU A 4 -10.74 -0.19 43.83
CA LEU A 4 -10.07 1.06 43.40
C LEU A 4 -9.52 1.91 44.55
N ILE A 5 -9.46 1.38 45.77
CA ILE A 5 -9.06 2.14 46.97
C ILE A 5 -7.94 1.37 47.69
N GLU A 6 -6.72 1.39 47.15
CA GLU A 6 -5.50 1.07 47.91
C GLU A 6 -4.25 1.43 47.08
N PHE A 7 -4.04 2.72 46.82
CA PHE A 7 -2.76 3.22 46.30
C PHE A 7 -2.49 4.62 46.85
N ALA A 8 -2.07 4.70 48.11
CA ALA A 8 -1.50 5.91 48.70
C ALA A 8 -0.51 5.52 49.81
N ASN A 9 0.78 5.53 49.50
CA ASN A 9 1.80 5.84 50.50
C ASN A 9 2.99 6.51 49.79
N PRO A 10 3.18 7.84 49.93
CA PRO A 10 4.26 8.58 49.30
C PRO A 10 5.25 9.06 50.36
N ASP A 11 6.08 8.17 50.89
CA ASP A 11 7.25 8.60 51.67
C ASP A 11 8.45 7.73 51.28
N VAL A 12 9.62 8.38 51.23
CA VAL A 12 10.94 7.88 50.83
C VAL A 12 11.29 8.10 49.35
N ALA A 13 11.83 9.28 49.03
CA ALA A 13 13.18 9.41 48.45
C ALA A 13 13.47 10.88 48.05
N ASN A 14 14.16 11.60 48.94
CA ASN A 14 14.76 12.90 48.64
C ASN A 14 16.26 12.68 48.37
N ARG A 15 16.71 12.82 47.12
CA ARG A 15 18.14 13.00 46.77
C ARG A 15 18.25 14.09 45.71
N GLN A 16 19.01 15.13 46.05
CA GLN A 16 19.37 16.25 45.20
C GLN A 16 20.07 15.74 43.92
N HIS A 17 19.60 16.20 42.76
CA HIS A 17 20.31 16.06 41.48
C HIS A 17 20.50 17.43 40.85
N ASP A 18 21.75 17.69 40.44
CA ASP A 18 22.21 18.86 39.70
C ASP A 18 21.37 19.16 38.44
N PRO A 19 21.29 20.43 38.00
CA PRO A 19 20.50 20.84 36.83
C PRO A 19 21.05 20.21 35.55
N VAL A 20 20.38 19.15 35.08
CA VAL A 20 20.69 18.49 33.81
C VAL A 20 20.33 19.42 32.65
N LYS A 21 21.35 19.92 31.96
CA LYS A 21 21.22 20.69 30.72
C LYS A 21 20.53 19.85 29.63
N MET A 22 19.51 20.45 29.01
CA MET A 22 18.80 20.09 27.77
C MET A 22 19.42 18.93 26.94
N PRO A 23 18.70 17.83 26.65
CA PRO A 23 19.19 16.80 25.72
C PRO A 23 19.03 17.27 24.27
N ARG A 24 20.15 17.66 23.66
CA ARG A 24 20.29 18.31 22.33
C ARG A 24 19.82 17.47 21.12
N HIS A 25 19.36 16.24 21.33
CA HIS A 25 18.88 15.31 20.30
C HIS A 25 17.40 15.49 19.93
N ALA A 26 16.57 15.96 20.87
CA ALA A 26 15.14 16.19 20.62
C ALA A 26 14.92 17.35 19.65
N VAL A 27 15.77 18.37 19.74
CA VAL A 27 15.74 19.62 18.98
C VAL A 27 16.07 19.41 17.49
N PHE A 28 16.99 18.49 17.17
CA PHE A 28 17.31 18.08 15.78
C PHE A 28 16.12 17.43 15.06
N LEU A 29 15.36 16.63 15.80
CA LEU A 29 14.26 15.83 15.28
C LEU A 29 13.01 16.70 15.07
N LEU A 30 12.74 17.60 16.00
CA LEU A 30 11.76 18.70 15.87
C LEU A 30 12.01 19.54 14.61
N ALA A 31 13.29 19.84 14.34
CA ALA A 31 13.69 20.65 13.21
C ALA A 31 13.63 19.96 11.85
N ALA A 32 14.09 18.71 11.77
CA ALA A 32 14.02 17.90 10.54
C ALA A 32 12.57 17.66 10.12
N ILE A 33 11.68 17.41 11.09
CA ILE A 33 10.26 17.20 10.82
C ILE A 33 9.55 18.54 10.53
N SER A 34 9.99 19.65 11.14
CA SER A 34 9.49 21.00 10.78
C SER A 34 9.87 21.37 9.34
N LEU A 35 11.09 21.07 8.89
CA LEU A 35 11.51 21.25 7.48
C LEU A 35 10.70 20.32 6.54
N ALA A 36 10.46 19.08 6.96
CA ALA A 36 9.71 18.07 6.21
C ALA A 36 8.24 18.41 6.00
N VAL A 37 7.61 19.05 6.98
CA VAL A 37 6.21 19.47 6.92
C VAL A 37 6.09 20.84 6.27
N ALA A 38 6.96 21.78 6.65
CA ALA A 38 6.87 23.14 6.14
C ALA A 38 7.12 23.19 4.63
N THR A 39 8.09 22.44 4.08
CA THR A 39 8.42 22.55 2.65
C THR A 39 7.27 22.11 1.73
N PRO A 40 6.69 20.90 1.84
CA PRO A 40 5.53 20.50 1.03
C PRO A 40 4.28 21.36 1.30
N THR A 41 4.07 21.78 2.56
CA THR A 41 2.92 22.63 2.91
C THR A 41 3.04 24.04 2.32
N SER A 42 4.24 24.64 2.28
CA SER A 42 4.46 25.91 1.57
C SER A 42 4.30 25.81 0.07
N VAL A 43 4.63 24.67 -0.51
CA VAL A 43 4.45 24.38 -1.94
C VAL A 43 2.97 24.32 -2.28
N PHE A 44 2.19 23.59 -1.49
CA PHE A 44 0.72 23.50 -1.63
C PHE A 44 0.00 24.84 -1.41
N VAL A 45 0.48 25.64 -0.45
CA VAL A 45 -0.04 26.98 -0.21
C VAL A 45 0.31 27.90 -1.38
N ALA A 46 1.50 27.78 -1.95
CA ALA A 46 1.83 28.51 -3.18
C ALA A 46 0.91 28.07 -4.35
N ASP A 47 0.62 26.77 -4.48
CA ASP A 47 -0.29 26.20 -5.51
C ASP A 47 -1.74 26.69 -5.38
N ASN A 48 -2.31 26.69 -4.17
CA ASN A 48 -3.73 27.04 -3.96
C ASN A 48 -3.98 28.53 -3.69
N VAL A 49 -2.94 29.28 -3.32
CA VAL A 49 -3.06 30.72 -3.08
C VAL A 49 -2.66 31.53 -4.33
N ALA A 50 -1.98 30.92 -5.31
CA ALA A 50 -1.81 31.52 -6.64
C ALA A 50 -3.15 31.80 -7.34
N SER A 51 -4.23 31.08 -6.98
CA SER A 51 -5.60 31.38 -7.43
C SER A 51 -6.38 32.33 -6.51
N ARG A 52 -5.82 32.76 -5.36
CA ARG A 52 -6.46 33.64 -4.35
C ARG A 52 -5.45 34.58 -3.64
N PRO A 53 -5.15 35.78 -4.18
CA PRO A 53 -3.99 36.60 -3.78
C PRO A 53 -3.98 37.13 -2.32
N HIS A 54 -5.09 37.10 -1.58
CA HIS A 54 -5.16 37.69 -0.23
C HIS A 54 -4.73 36.76 0.92
N ALA A 55 -4.45 35.47 0.68
CA ALA A 55 -4.00 34.53 1.71
C ALA A 55 -2.47 34.26 1.70
N PHE A 56 -1.71 34.92 0.82
CA PHE A 56 -0.33 34.55 0.44
C PHE A 56 0.72 34.90 1.50
N ALA A 57 0.66 36.09 2.07
CA ALA A 57 1.68 36.58 3.01
C ALA A 57 1.73 35.85 4.38
N PRO A 58 0.61 35.56 5.08
CA PRO A 58 0.68 34.98 6.41
C PRO A 58 1.15 33.52 6.40
N VAL A 59 0.81 32.75 5.37
CA VAL A 59 1.15 31.32 5.32
C VAL A 59 2.61 31.09 4.89
N LEU A 60 3.13 31.93 4.00
CA LEU A 60 4.55 31.93 3.64
C LEU A 60 5.43 32.35 4.84
N ALA A 61 4.99 33.33 5.62
CA ALA A 61 5.70 33.79 6.83
C ALA A 61 5.76 32.70 7.91
N VAL A 62 4.65 32.00 8.18
CA VAL A 62 4.62 30.86 9.12
C VAL A 62 5.54 29.73 8.66
N THR A 63 5.55 29.44 7.36
CA THR A 63 6.43 28.42 6.79
C THR A 63 7.91 28.80 6.94
N TRP A 64 8.29 30.01 6.57
CA TRP A 64 9.68 30.47 6.66
C TRP A 64 10.20 30.50 8.10
N VAL A 65 9.35 30.84 9.07
CA VAL A 65 9.68 30.77 10.50
C VAL A 65 9.91 29.31 10.94
N LEU A 66 9.11 28.35 10.47
CA LEU A 66 9.27 26.92 10.76
C LEU A 66 10.55 26.34 10.10
N VAL A 67 10.87 26.79 8.88
CA VAL A 67 12.04 26.34 8.13
C VAL A 67 13.35 26.89 8.72
N CYS A 68 13.43 28.20 8.94
CA CYS A 68 14.62 28.84 9.52
C CYS A 68 14.84 28.41 10.98
N GLY A 69 13.76 28.26 11.75
CA GLY A 69 13.79 27.69 13.09
C GLY A 69 14.32 26.24 13.09
N GLY A 70 13.87 25.41 12.14
CA GLY A 70 14.41 24.07 11.96
C GLY A 70 15.90 24.06 11.61
N LEU A 71 16.32 24.81 10.60
CA LEU A 71 17.70 24.75 10.09
C LEU A 71 18.75 25.17 11.14
N ALA A 72 18.48 26.21 11.93
CA ALA A 72 19.37 26.66 13.01
C ALA A 72 19.53 25.59 14.13
N LEU A 73 18.46 24.83 14.39
CA LEU A 73 18.43 23.75 15.39
C LEU A 73 19.14 22.47 14.90
N VAL A 74 19.15 22.21 13.58
CA VAL A 74 19.91 21.11 12.93
C VAL A 74 21.42 21.33 13.06
N LEU A 75 21.91 22.52 12.70
CA LEU A 75 23.35 22.85 12.70
C LEU A 75 23.96 22.82 14.12
N GLY A 76 23.17 23.15 15.15
CA GLY A 76 23.59 23.07 16.55
C GLY A 76 23.71 21.63 17.08
N ALA A 77 22.87 20.70 16.62
CA ALA A 77 22.83 19.33 17.14
C ALA A 77 23.86 18.38 16.49
N LEU A 78 24.25 18.63 15.23
CA LEU A 78 25.29 17.85 14.53
C LEU A 78 26.65 17.90 15.24
N ARG A 79 26.95 18.97 15.99
CA ARG A 79 28.22 19.13 16.71
C ARG A 79 28.43 18.12 17.85
N HIS A 80 27.39 17.39 18.30
CA HIS A 80 27.43 16.64 19.57
C HIS A 80 27.02 15.16 19.52
N LEU A 81 26.70 14.58 18.36
CA LEU A 81 26.47 13.13 18.20
C LEU A 81 27.78 12.32 18.35
N GLY A 82 27.69 11.06 18.80
CA GLY A 82 28.80 10.10 18.73
C GLY A 82 29.07 9.67 17.29
N ALA A 83 30.28 9.20 16.99
CA ALA A 83 30.70 8.94 15.60
C ALA A 83 29.79 7.94 14.86
N ILE A 84 29.30 6.90 15.57
CA ILE A 84 28.44 5.86 14.98
C ILE A 84 27.02 6.39 14.70
N GLU A 85 26.46 7.19 15.59
CA GLU A 85 25.12 7.77 15.38
C GLU A 85 25.16 8.86 14.31
N LYS A 86 26.25 9.65 14.23
CA LYS A 86 26.53 10.54 13.10
C LYS A 86 26.58 9.76 11.80
N ALA A 87 27.31 8.66 11.77
CA ALA A 87 27.46 7.84 10.58
C ALA A 87 26.13 7.26 10.11
N VAL A 88 25.29 6.72 11.00
CA VAL A 88 23.97 6.16 10.62
C VAL A 88 23.03 7.26 10.10
N VAL A 89 22.96 8.42 10.77
CA VAL A 89 22.09 9.53 10.34
C VAL A 89 22.57 10.14 9.02
N VAL A 90 23.87 10.37 8.88
CA VAL A 90 24.47 10.87 7.64
C VAL A 90 24.33 9.85 6.52
N PHE A 91 24.50 8.56 6.79
CA PHE A 91 24.35 7.50 5.79
C PHE A 91 22.90 7.33 5.34
N CYS A 92 21.92 7.41 6.24
CA CYS A 92 20.50 7.37 5.86
C CYS A 92 20.06 8.62 5.10
N ALA A 93 20.49 9.82 5.53
CA ALA A 93 20.17 11.07 4.84
C ALA A 93 20.88 11.19 3.49
N ALA A 94 22.18 10.92 3.45
CA ALA A 94 22.96 10.88 2.22
C ALA A 94 22.50 9.75 1.32
N GLY A 95 22.09 8.61 1.86
CA GLY A 95 21.48 7.51 1.12
C GLY A 95 20.17 7.94 0.47
N GLY A 96 19.26 8.59 1.20
CA GLY A 96 18.01 9.12 0.64
C GLY A 96 18.23 10.22 -0.40
N LEU A 97 19.13 11.16 -0.14
CA LEU A 97 19.47 12.25 -1.08
C LEU A 97 20.22 11.71 -2.32
N ALA A 98 21.17 10.80 -2.14
CA ALA A 98 21.89 10.15 -3.23
C ALA A 98 20.93 9.34 -4.09
N LEU A 99 20.03 8.58 -3.46
CA LEU A 99 18.99 7.82 -4.14
C LEU A 99 18.12 8.73 -5.01
N VAL A 100 17.63 9.85 -4.47
CA VAL A 100 16.81 10.78 -5.27
C VAL A 100 17.63 11.47 -6.38
N SER A 101 18.85 11.92 -6.08
CA SER A 101 19.73 12.51 -7.09
C SER A 101 20.12 11.53 -8.21
N TRP A 102 20.20 10.23 -7.88
CA TRP A 102 20.58 9.15 -8.79
C TRP A 102 19.40 8.63 -9.62
N ILE A 103 18.20 8.62 -9.03
CA ILE A 103 16.95 8.29 -9.72
C ILE A 103 16.71 9.27 -10.87
N GLY A 104 17.11 10.54 -10.67
CA GLY A 104 16.74 11.64 -11.55
C GLY A 104 15.26 11.90 -11.35
N VAL A 105 14.91 13.01 -10.71
CA VAL A 105 13.50 13.31 -10.53
C VAL A 105 12.89 13.50 -11.90
N ALA A 106 11.86 12.71 -12.22
CA ALA A 106 11.17 12.82 -13.49
C ALA A 106 10.53 14.21 -13.52
N THR A 107 11.14 15.13 -14.26
CA THR A 107 10.60 16.48 -14.40
C THR A 107 9.22 16.34 -15.04
N PRO A 108 8.13 16.84 -14.43
CA PRO A 108 6.80 16.63 -14.97
C PRO A 108 6.73 17.14 -16.40
N GLY A 109 6.44 16.22 -17.32
CA GLY A 109 6.26 16.46 -18.74
C GLY A 109 4.80 16.76 -19.06
N ALA A 110 4.38 16.43 -20.28
CA ALA A 110 2.96 16.47 -20.65
C ALA A 110 2.17 15.36 -19.94
N ASN A 111 0.92 15.66 -19.57
CA ASN A 111 0.00 14.72 -18.91
C ASN A 111 -0.42 13.59 -19.87
N ARG A 112 -0.59 13.95 -21.14
CA ARG A 112 -0.92 13.03 -22.23
C ARG A 112 -0.18 13.46 -23.49
N VAL A 113 0.36 12.49 -24.22
CA VAL A 113 0.99 12.72 -25.52
C VAL A 113 0.41 11.78 -26.57
N ASP A 114 -0.09 12.34 -27.66
CA ASP A 114 -0.53 11.59 -28.83
C ASP A 114 0.51 11.80 -29.94
N VAL A 115 0.96 10.71 -30.57
CA VAL A 115 1.95 10.75 -31.65
C VAL A 115 1.29 10.37 -32.96
N HIS A 116 1.34 11.25 -33.94
CA HIS A 116 0.80 11.00 -35.28
C HIS A 116 1.93 10.72 -36.27
N TYR A 117 1.63 9.82 -37.20
CA TYR A 117 2.53 9.36 -38.24
C TYR A 117 2.26 10.08 -39.56
N SER A 118 3.27 10.08 -40.43
CA SER A 118 3.23 10.66 -41.78
C SER A 118 2.11 10.12 -42.67
N ASP A 119 1.61 8.91 -42.41
CA ASP A 119 0.51 8.27 -43.14
C ASP A 119 -0.89 8.62 -42.58
N GLY A 120 -0.97 9.44 -41.54
CA GLY A 120 -2.20 9.86 -40.89
C GLY A 120 -2.68 8.96 -39.73
N SER A 121 -2.00 7.85 -39.46
CA SER A 121 -2.26 7.03 -38.26
C SER A 121 -1.74 7.70 -36.98
N ALA A 122 -2.23 7.27 -35.81
CA ALA A 122 -1.82 7.85 -34.53
C ALA A 122 -1.78 6.80 -33.40
N ASP A 123 -0.80 6.96 -32.51
CA ASP A 123 -0.70 6.26 -31.24
C ASP A 123 -1.12 7.23 -30.13
N LEU A 124 -2.24 6.93 -29.47
CA LEU A 124 -2.83 7.78 -28.44
C LEU A 124 -2.23 7.48 -27.07
N ASN A 125 -1.96 8.53 -26.31
CA ASN A 125 -1.41 8.46 -24.96
C ASN A 125 -0.10 7.65 -24.87
N LEU A 126 0.81 7.88 -25.82
CA LEU A 126 2.09 7.19 -25.91
C LEU A 126 3.02 7.68 -24.78
N PRO A 127 3.38 6.83 -23.81
CA PRO A 127 4.30 7.22 -22.74
C PRO A 127 5.70 7.51 -23.30
N PRO A 128 6.46 8.44 -22.69
CA PRO A 128 7.82 8.71 -23.12
C PRO A 128 8.75 7.53 -22.82
N PHE A 129 9.82 7.41 -23.60
CA PHE A 129 10.90 6.45 -23.35
C PHE A 129 12.03 7.13 -22.58
N ALA A 130 12.40 6.59 -21.42
CA ALA A 130 13.54 7.07 -20.66
C ALA A 130 14.85 6.60 -21.30
N GLN A 131 15.54 7.47 -22.02
CA GLN A 131 16.78 7.13 -22.72
C GLN A 131 17.95 7.97 -22.18
N ARG A 132 19.14 7.35 -22.10
CA ARG A 132 20.39 8.05 -21.77
C ARG A 132 21.14 8.37 -23.06
N ILE A 133 21.29 9.65 -23.38
CA ILE A 133 21.88 10.14 -24.62
C ILE A 133 22.77 11.32 -24.30
N TRP A 134 23.99 11.29 -24.87
CA TRP A 134 25.00 12.30 -24.60
C TRP A 134 25.23 12.50 -23.08
N GLU A 135 25.29 11.38 -22.33
CA GLU A 135 25.47 11.32 -20.88
C GLU A 135 24.31 11.87 -20.03
N ARG A 136 23.26 12.40 -20.66
CA ARG A 136 22.05 12.91 -20.00
C ARG A 136 20.92 11.89 -20.10
N ARG A 137 20.15 11.71 -19.03
CA ARG A 137 18.94 10.87 -19.05
C ARG A 137 17.71 11.76 -19.14
N GLU A 138 16.88 11.55 -20.15
CA GLU A 138 15.64 12.30 -20.37
C GLU A 138 14.51 11.35 -20.80
N ASN A 139 13.27 11.76 -20.52
CA ASN A 139 12.06 11.09 -21.01
C ASN A 139 11.73 11.69 -22.39
N THR A 140 11.92 10.90 -23.45
CA THR A 140 11.87 11.39 -24.83
C THR A 140 10.88 10.62 -25.69
N TRP A 141 10.38 11.27 -26.74
CA TRP A 141 9.72 10.66 -27.87
C TRP A 141 10.64 10.71 -29.09
N SER A 142 10.76 9.58 -29.80
CA SER A 142 11.51 9.50 -31.06
C SER A 142 10.62 9.91 -32.21
N MET A 143 11.04 10.96 -32.91
CA MET A 143 10.30 11.64 -33.96
C MET A 143 11.20 11.76 -35.20
N HIS A 144 10.60 11.97 -36.36
CA HIS A 144 11.31 12.03 -37.63
C HIS A 144 10.54 12.89 -38.63
N PRO A 145 11.19 13.71 -39.46
CA PRO A 145 10.48 14.38 -40.57
C PRO A 145 9.91 13.34 -41.54
N ALA A 146 8.76 13.62 -42.15
CA ALA A 146 8.21 12.75 -43.17
C ALA A 146 9.11 12.72 -44.41
N TYR A 147 9.39 11.52 -44.94
CA TYR A 147 10.17 11.35 -46.16
C TYR A 147 9.70 10.14 -46.96
N ASP A 148 9.76 10.27 -48.28
CA ASP A 148 9.29 9.27 -49.24
C ASP A 148 7.90 8.72 -48.86
N ASN A 149 7.73 7.40 -48.91
CA ASN A 149 6.53 6.67 -48.50
C ASN A 149 6.68 6.03 -47.10
N ALA A 150 7.68 6.43 -46.31
CA ALA A 150 7.94 5.82 -45.01
C ALA A 150 6.92 6.31 -43.96
N ARG A 151 6.34 5.37 -43.22
CA ARG A 151 5.50 5.64 -42.05
C ARG A 151 6.39 6.02 -40.86
N VAL A 152 6.45 7.29 -40.53
CA VAL A 152 7.31 7.80 -39.44
C VAL A 152 6.56 8.76 -38.52
N PRO A 153 6.85 8.77 -37.20
CA PRO A 153 6.22 9.67 -36.25
C PRO A 153 6.72 11.09 -36.48
N ASN A 154 5.87 11.97 -37.01
CA ASN A 154 6.27 13.32 -37.45
C ASN A 154 5.50 14.44 -36.75
N VAL A 155 4.44 14.14 -36.00
CA VAL A 155 3.70 15.13 -35.20
C VAL A 155 3.47 14.62 -33.78
N LEU A 156 3.76 15.47 -32.80
CA LEU A 156 3.59 15.21 -31.37
C LEU A 156 2.58 16.21 -30.81
N HIS A 157 1.47 15.71 -30.27
CA HIS A 157 0.46 16.49 -29.56
C HIS A 157 0.60 16.26 -28.06
N ALA A 158 0.97 17.29 -27.31
CA ALA A 158 1.16 17.23 -25.87
C ALA A 158 0.10 18.06 -25.13
N MET A 159 -0.64 17.43 -24.22
CA MET A 159 -1.66 18.07 -23.39
C MET A 159 -1.15 18.30 -21.96
N PHE A 160 -1.52 19.45 -21.39
CA PHE A 160 -1.09 19.89 -20.07
C PHE A 160 -2.28 20.33 -19.20
N ASP A 161 -2.52 19.61 -18.11
CA ASP A 161 -3.62 19.93 -17.19
C ASP A 161 -3.32 21.20 -16.38
N THR A 162 -2.04 21.45 -16.11
CA THR A 162 -1.56 22.62 -15.34
C THR A 162 -1.57 23.93 -16.14
N ASN A 163 -1.85 23.89 -17.44
CA ASN A 163 -1.85 25.04 -18.34
C ASN A 163 -0.61 25.96 -18.16
N PRO A 164 0.63 25.44 -18.33
CA PRO A 164 1.84 26.21 -18.05
C PRO A 164 1.99 27.40 -19.01
N HIS A 165 2.51 28.52 -18.49
CA HIS A 165 2.86 29.68 -19.34
C HIS A 165 4.11 29.41 -20.21
N ALA A 166 4.97 28.47 -19.81
CA ALA A 166 6.21 28.17 -20.52
C ALA A 166 6.62 26.69 -20.40
N ILE A 167 7.00 26.10 -21.53
CA ILE A 167 7.54 24.74 -21.62
C ILE A 167 8.95 24.82 -22.21
N GLU A 168 9.88 24.08 -21.63
CA GLU A 168 11.17 23.84 -22.25
C GLU A 168 11.07 22.64 -23.20
N LEU A 169 11.30 22.91 -24.48
CA LEU A 169 11.44 21.92 -25.53
C LEU A 169 12.92 21.54 -25.65
N TRP A 170 13.22 20.30 -25.28
CA TRP A 170 14.55 19.71 -25.35
C TRP A 170 14.63 18.82 -26.59
N ILE A 171 15.64 19.07 -27.43
CA ILE A 171 15.78 18.44 -28.74
C ILE A 171 17.18 17.85 -28.84
N ALA A 172 17.30 16.59 -29.20
CA ALA A 172 18.58 15.96 -29.46
C ALA A 172 18.49 15.03 -30.66
N LYS A 173 19.62 14.76 -31.30
CA LYS A 173 19.76 13.66 -32.24
C LYS A 173 20.49 12.49 -31.58
N PRO A 174 20.07 11.24 -31.79
CA PRO A 174 20.86 10.07 -31.42
C PRO A 174 22.17 10.08 -32.23
N ARG A 175 23.21 9.40 -31.73
CA ARG A 175 24.54 9.47 -32.33
C ARG A 175 24.55 8.96 -33.78
N GLU A 176 23.72 7.97 -34.05
CA GLU A 176 23.55 7.31 -35.34
C GLU A 176 22.87 8.22 -36.39
N ALA A 177 22.23 9.31 -35.95
CA ALA A 177 21.62 10.32 -36.81
C ALA A 177 22.53 11.55 -37.05
N ILE A 178 23.75 11.53 -36.51
CA ILE A 178 24.77 12.56 -36.73
C ILE A 178 26.03 11.95 -37.37
N TYR A 179 26.36 10.72 -37.00
CA TYR A 179 27.58 10.04 -37.44
C TYR A 179 27.26 8.68 -38.06
N TYR A 180 27.90 8.40 -39.18
CA TYR A 180 28.03 7.05 -39.70
C TYR A 180 28.87 6.17 -38.76
N PRO A 181 28.79 4.83 -38.86
CA PRO A 181 29.58 3.92 -38.02
C PRO A 181 31.10 4.12 -38.12
N ASN A 182 31.59 4.68 -39.23
CA ASN A 182 33.00 5.00 -39.46
C ASN A 182 33.44 6.33 -38.80
N GLY A 183 32.51 7.10 -38.22
CA GLY A 183 32.77 8.38 -37.55
C GLY A 183 32.58 9.62 -38.43
N ASP A 184 32.31 9.48 -39.72
CA ASP A 184 32.01 10.60 -40.62
C ASP A 184 30.62 11.17 -40.34
N LEU A 185 30.42 12.47 -40.63
CA LEU A 185 29.12 13.12 -40.47
C LEU A 185 28.12 12.60 -41.51
N THR A 186 26.87 12.46 -41.08
CA THR A 186 25.74 12.23 -41.99
C THR A 186 25.50 13.45 -42.88
N PRO A 187 24.88 13.29 -44.06
CA PRO A 187 24.56 14.42 -44.94
C PRO A 187 23.35 15.24 -44.47
N SER A 188 22.95 15.11 -43.19
CA SER A 188 21.81 15.85 -42.67
C SER A 188 22.19 17.32 -42.50
N ASP A 189 21.27 18.21 -42.81
CA ASP A 189 21.48 19.66 -42.70
C ASP A 189 20.78 20.25 -41.48
N GLY A 190 19.92 19.48 -40.83
CA GLY A 190 19.19 19.82 -39.63
C GLY A 190 17.69 19.55 -39.77
N ILE A 191 16.92 20.04 -38.81
CA ILE A 191 15.46 19.84 -38.79
C ILE A 191 14.72 21.17 -38.67
N GLY A 192 13.53 21.21 -39.26
CA GLY A 192 12.53 22.22 -38.93
C GLY A 192 11.53 21.70 -37.90
N LEU A 193 11.04 22.59 -37.05
CA LEU A 193 10.00 22.30 -36.07
C LEU A 193 8.92 23.36 -36.21
N GLU A 194 7.71 22.93 -36.57
CA GLU A 194 6.52 23.77 -36.52
C GLU A 194 5.82 23.56 -35.18
N VAL A 195 5.79 24.61 -34.36
CA VAL A 195 5.21 24.56 -33.02
C VAL A 195 3.94 25.40 -33.00
N SER A 196 2.81 24.80 -32.65
CA SER A 196 1.56 25.51 -32.39
C SER A 196 1.08 25.29 -30.95
N ILE A 197 0.41 26.31 -30.41
CA ILE A 197 -0.07 26.32 -29.03
C ILE A 197 -1.58 26.54 -29.06
N THR A 198 -2.33 25.70 -28.35
CA THR A 198 -3.74 25.90 -28.08
C THR A 198 -3.92 26.21 -26.60
N GLY A 199 -4.63 27.29 -26.29
CA GLY A 199 -5.02 27.64 -24.93
C GLY A 199 -6.25 26.86 -24.45
N PRO A 200 -6.59 26.94 -23.16
CA PRO A 200 -7.69 26.16 -22.57
C PRO A 200 -9.07 26.54 -23.12
N ALA A 201 -9.24 27.74 -23.66
CA ALA A 201 -10.48 28.17 -24.34
C ALA A 201 -10.50 27.81 -25.84
N GLY A 202 -9.55 27.02 -26.33
CA GLY A 202 -9.41 26.67 -27.75
C GLY A 202 -8.74 27.76 -28.61
N GLU A 203 -8.22 28.82 -27.99
CA GLU A 203 -7.53 29.90 -28.67
C GLU A 203 -6.16 29.45 -29.21
N GLN A 204 -5.89 29.68 -30.48
CA GLN A 204 -4.66 29.24 -31.13
C GLN A 204 -3.65 30.38 -31.26
N ALA A 205 -2.41 30.13 -30.83
CA ALA A 205 -1.30 31.02 -31.12
C ALA A 205 -0.74 30.75 -32.53
N PRO A 206 -0.13 31.76 -33.20
CA PRO A 206 0.48 31.56 -34.51
C PRO A 206 1.56 30.48 -34.46
N VAL A 207 1.61 29.66 -35.51
CA VAL A 207 2.62 28.60 -35.68
C VAL A 207 4.01 29.24 -35.70
N LYS A 208 4.89 28.76 -34.83
CA LYS A 208 6.29 29.19 -34.77
C LYS A 208 7.17 28.13 -35.40
N THR A 209 7.84 28.48 -36.49
CA THR A 209 8.84 27.61 -37.11
C THR A 209 10.20 27.83 -36.46
N ILE A 210 10.82 26.75 -35.99
CA ILE A 210 12.15 26.74 -35.39
C ILE A 210 13.04 25.85 -36.26
N TYR A 211 14.09 26.43 -36.82
CA TYR A 211 15.11 25.68 -37.53
C TYR A 211 16.28 25.36 -36.61
N VAL A 212 16.73 24.11 -36.60
CA VAL A 212 17.89 23.65 -35.83
C VAL A 212 18.90 23.00 -36.78
N PRO A 213 20.01 23.67 -37.11
CA PRO A 213 21.00 23.13 -38.04
C PRO A 213 21.77 21.96 -37.42
N GLU A 214 22.25 21.02 -38.25
CA GLU A 214 22.97 19.83 -37.79
C GLU A 214 24.17 20.20 -36.88
N ARG A 215 24.90 21.26 -37.23
CA ARG A 215 26.03 21.75 -36.43
C ARG A 215 25.67 22.11 -34.99
N ALA A 216 24.44 22.58 -34.73
CA ALA A 216 23.99 22.86 -33.37
C ALA A 216 23.92 21.57 -32.54
N PHE A 217 23.50 20.44 -33.13
CA PHE A 217 23.50 19.14 -32.45
C PHE A 217 24.92 18.63 -32.17
N ILE A 218 25.88 18.90 -33.06
CA ILE A 218 27.29 18.55 -32.83
C ILE A 218 27.86 19.34 -31.65
N ASP A 219 27.64 20.64 -31.63
CA ASP A 219 28.26 21.54 -30.65
C ASP A 219 27.63 21.42 -29.26
N SER A 220 26.30 21.35 -29.19
CA SER A 220 25.56 21.41 -27.93
C SER A 220 24.96 20.08 -27.48
N ARG A 221 24.86 19.09 -28.39
CA ARG A 221 24.26 17.75 -28.19
C ARG A 221 22.75 17.76 -27.87
N TRP A 222 22.35 18.60 -26.92
CA TRP A 222 20.99 18.95 -26.56
C TRP A 222 20.73 20.43 -26.87
N ILE A 223 19.70 20.67 -27.66
CA ILE A 223 19.20 22.01 -27.97
C ILE A 223 17.97 22.26 -27.11
N VAL A 224 18.01 23.32 -26.32
CA VAL A 224 16.90 23.71 -25.44
C VAL A 224 16.24 24.97 -26.01
N LYS A 225 14.94 24.90 -26.25
CA LYS A 225 14.12 26.02 -26.71
C LYS A 225 12.99 26.25 -25.71
N ARG A 226 12.91 27.46 -25.19
CA ARG A 226 11.78 27.84 -24.33
C ARG A 226 10.61 28.28 -25.20
N ILE A 227 9.50 27.56 -25.08
CA ILE A 227 8.24 27.85 -25.75
C ILE A 227 7.35 28.60 -24.75
N THR A 228 6.99 29.83 -25.10
CA THR A 228 6.10 30.70 -24.32
C THR A 228 4.91 31.08 -25.18
N GLY A 229 3.70 30.77 -24.73
CA GLY A 229 2.48 31.19 -25.41
C GLY A 229 2.06 32.61 -25.00
N PRO A 230 1.28 33.32 -25.85
CA PRO A 230 0.55 34.52 -25.43
C PRO A 230 -0.59 34.19 -24.43
N VAL A 231 -0.96 32.91 -24.38
CA VAL A 231 -1.90 32.30 -23.44
C VAL A 231 -1.24 31.12 -22.74
N ASN A 232 -1.84 30.67 -21.65
CA ASN A 232 -1.43 29.43 -20.97
C ASN A 232 -1.57 28.24 -21.93
N ILE A 233 -0.57 27.34 -21.92
CA ILE A 233 -0.47 26.25 -22.90
C ILE A 233 -1.31 25.08 -22.42
N HIS A 234 -2.49 24.86 -23.00
CA HIS A 234 -3.29 23.66 -22.74
C HIS A 234 -2.83 22.50 -23.63
N GLU A 235 -2.56 22.80 -24.90
CA GLU A 235 -2.05 21.87 -25.90
C GLU A 235 -0.82 22.48 -26.60
N LEU A 236 0.20 21.64 -26.82
CA LEU A 236 1.38 21.95 -27.61
C LEU A 236 1.49 20.93 -28.74
N THR A 237 1.36 21.39 -29.99
CA THR A 237 1.61 20.54 -31.17
C THR A 237 3.00 20.84 -31.71
N ILE A 238 3.79 19.80 -31.94
CA ILE A 238 5.13 19.90 -32.55
C ILE A 238 5.17 19.00 -33.77
N ARG A 239 5.28 19.60 -34.95
CA ARG A 239 5.50 18.88 -36.22
C ARG A 239 6.96 18.99 -36.62
N ILE A 240 7.61 17.86 -36.88
CA ILE A 240 8.96 17.83 -37.43
C ILE A 240 8.87 17.90 -38.95
N THR A 241 9.56 18.88 -39.53
CA THR A 241 9.69 19.07 -40.97
C THR A 241 11.13 18.82 -41.40
N PRO A 242 11.38 18.48 -42.68
CA PRO A 242 12.72 18.51 -43.23
C PRO A 242 13.39 19.89 -42.99
N GLY A 243 14.70 19.94 -43.08
CA GLY A 243 15.47 21.18 -43.09
C GLY A 243 15.16 22.07 -44.31
N PRO A 244 16.08 22.98 -44.70
CA PRO A 244 15.89 23.88 -45.84
C PRO A 244 15.67 23.09 -47.15
N PRO A 245 15.10 23.71 -48.20
CA PRO A 245 14.89 23.03 -49.48
C PRO A 245 16.18 22.35 -49.99
N GLY A 246 16.16 21.02 -50.12
CA GLY A 246 17.33 20.19 -50.49
C GLY A 246 17.85 19.23 -49.40
N SER A 247 17.26 19.24 -48.20
CA SER A 247 17.62 18.35 -47.08
C SER A 247 17.53 16.86 -47.37
N THR A 248 18.31 16.06 -46.63
CA THR A 248 18.25 14.59 -46.66
C THR A 248 17.59 14.04 -45.38
N PRO A 249 16.25 13.95 -45.35
CA PRO A 249 15.51 13.65 -44.12
C PRO A 249 15.79 12.27 -43.53
N ALA A 250 16.30 11.30 -44.30
CA ALA A 250 16.58 9.93 -43.85
C ALA A 250 17.57 9.82 -42.66
N TYR A 251 18.27 10.91 -42.31
CA TYR A 251 19.23 10.99 -41.20
C TYR A 251 18.75 11.93 -40.07
N ASP A 252 17.45 12.25 -40.03
CA ASP A 252 16.88 13.27 -39.12
C ASP A 252 16.07 12.71 -37.94
N ALA A 253 16.39 11.48 -37.49
CA ALA A 253 15.85 10.96 -36.25
C ALA A 253 16.11 11.95 -35.09
N THR A 254 15.05 12.38 -34.44
CA THR A 254 15.06 13.47 -33.47
C THR A 254 14.33 13.06 -32.22
N LEU A 255 14.93 13.33 -31.07
CA LEU A 255 14.36 13.04 -29.79
C LEU A 255 13.85 14.33 -29.16
N ILE A 256 12.57 14.31 -28.80
CA ILE A 256 11.88 15.43 -28.16
C ILE A 256 11.63 15.06 -26.70
N ALA A 257 12.05 15.94 -25.79
CA ALA A 257 11.63 15.93 -24.39
C ALA A 257 10.94 17.26 -24.05
N LEU A 258 9.91 17.19 -23.21
CA LEU A 258 9.13 18.33 -22.76
C LEU A 258 9.30 18.48 -21.26
N ARG A 259 9.76 19.65 -20.82
CA ARG A 259 9.88 19.98 -19.40
C ARG A 259 8.97 21.14 -19.03
N ASN A 260 8.10 20.91 -18.06
CA ASN A 260 7.33 21.98 -17.46
C ASN A 260 8.27 22.84 -16.58
N THR A 261 8.42 24.13 -16.90
CA THR A 261 9.33 25.04 -16.17
C THR A 261 8.67 25.80 -15.04
N THR A 262 7.42 25.47 -14.71
CA THR A 262 6.71 26.12 -13.62
C THR A 262 7.42 25.91 -12.29
N LEU A 263 7.31 26.90 -11.39
CA LEU A 263 7.78 26.77 -10.02
C LEU A 263 7.20 25.50 -9.37
N HIS A 264 5.96 25.16 -9.70
CA HIS A 264 5.25 23.94 -9.34
C HIS A 264 6.04 22.66 -9.65
N ALA A 265 6.50 22.48 -10.90
CA ALA A 265 7.30 21.32 -11.31
C ALA A 265 8.58 21.17 -10.50
N ARG A 266 9.30 22.27 -10.26
CA ARG A 266 10.54 22.28 -9.46
C ARG A 266 10.28 22.02 -7.97
N LEU A 267 9.12 22.40 -7.47
CA LEU A 267 8.71 22.17 -6.08
C LEU A 267 8.22 20.73 -5.87
N HIS A 268 7.55 20.12 -6.85
CA HIS A 268 7.26 18.68 -6.88
C HIS A 268 8.55 17.86 -6.82
N GLU A 269 9.54 18.24 -7.63
CA GLU A 269 10.86 17.59 -7.64
C GLU A 269 11.59 17.68 -6.29
N LEU A 270 11.52 18.86 -5.66
CA LEU A 270 12.06 19.09 -4.32
C LEU A 270 11.30 18.29 -3.25
N GLY A 271 9.97 18.15 -3.41
CA GLY A 271 9.08 17.40 -2.52
C GLY A 271 9.42 15.91 -2.48
N GLU A 272 9.57 15.26 -3.64
CA GLU A 272 9.99 13.86 -3.74
C GLU A 272 11.39 13.63 -3.14
N ALA A 273 12.32 14.55 -3.39
CA ALA A 273 13.67 14.51 -2.85
C ALA A 273 13.74 14.62 -1.33
N LEU A 274 12.93 15.53 -0.77
CA LEU A 274 12.81 15.71 0.68
C LEU A 274 12.09 14.52 1.33
N LEU A 275 11.05 13.96 0.71
CA LEU A 275 10.34 12.77 1.22
C LEU A 275 11.27 11.56 1.32
N GLY A 276 12.08 11.30 0.29
CA GLY A 276 13.04 10.20 0.28
C GLY A 276 14.11 10.34 1.37
N GLY A 277 14.68 11.54 1.54
CA GLY A 277 15.67 11.85 2.58
C GLY A 277 15.11 11.79 4.00
N ILE A 278 13.90 12.32 4.21
CA ILE A 278 13.26 12.38 5.53
C ILE A 278 12.64 11.05 5.94
N GLY A 279 12.04 10.31 5.01
CA GLY A 279 11.54 8.95 5.24
C GLY A 279 12.66 8.02 5.72
N GLY A 280 13.84 8.08 5.08
CA GLY A 280 15.03 7.34 5.51
C GLY A 280 15.49 7.71 6.93
N LEU A 281 15.45 9.00 7.29
CA LEU A 281 15.78 9.48 8.64
C LEU A 281 14.77 8.99 9.69
N VAL A 282 13.46 9.11 9.42
CA VAL A 282 12.38 8.69 10.33
C VAL A 282 12.42 7.18 10.56
N ILE A 283 12.64 6.37 9.52
CA ILE A 283 12.80 4.91 9.63
C ILE A 283 14.05 4.57 10.46
N GLY A 284 15.18 5.23 10.22
CA GLY A 284 16.40 5.06 11.02
C GLY A 284 16.17 5.33 12.51
N PHE A 285 15.41 6.39 12.85
CA PHE A 285 15.05 6.70 14.23
C PHE A 285 14.03 5.72 14.83
N ALA A 286 13.06 5.24 14.06
CA ALA A 286 12.09 4.23 14.50
C ALA A 286 12.78 2.90 14.85
N LEU A 287 13.76 2.47 14.05
CA LEU A 287 14.58 1.29 14.33
C LEU A 287 15.43 1.46 15.60
N LEU A 288 15.99 2.65 15.82
CA LEU A 288 16.73 2.99 17.05
C LEU A 288 15.82 3.10 18.29
N ALA A 289 14.52 3.39 18.11
CA ALA A 289 13.52 3.47 19.17
C ALA A 289 12.94 2.10 19.55
N ALA A 290 12.77 1.23 18.56
CA ALA A 290 12.30 -0.15 18.74
C ALA A 290 13.39 -1.07 19.33
N SER A 291 14.66 -0.66 19.27
CA SER A 291 15.75 -1.38 19.93
C SER A 291 15.56 -1.30 21.45
N PRO A 292 15.42 -2.44 22.15
CA PRO A 292 15.25 -2.43 23.60
C PRO A 292 16.49 -1.81 24.23
N ARG A 293 16.38 -0.57 24.69
CA ARG A 293 17.47 0.07 25.40
C ARG A 293 17.74 -0.71 26.67
N ARG A 294 18.93 -1.31 26.72
CA ARG A 294 19.59 -1.63 27.99
C ARG A 294 19.57 -0.34 28.81
N SER A 295 18.80 -0.32 29.89
CA SER A 295 19.08 0.60 31.00
C SER A 295 20.54 0.37 31.37
N TYR A 296 21.42 1.29 30.96
CA TYR A 296 22.81 1.32 31.39
C TYR A 296 22.81 1.72 32.86
N GLY A 297 22.58 0.71 33.68
CA GLY A 297 22.54 0.76 35.14
C GLY A 297 22.92 -0.61 35.72
N SER A 298 23.86 -1.31 35.08
CA SER A 298 24.74 -2.27 35.75
C SER A 298 25.85 -2.66 34.78
N ALA A 299 27.06 -2.20 35.05
CA ALA A 299 28.24 -2.44 34.21
C ALA A 299 28.75 -3.90 34.24
N HIS A 300 27.99 -4.86 34.79
CA HIS A 300 28.52 -6.21 35.09
C HIS A 300 27.66 -7.40 34.65
N ALA A 301 26.55 -7.20 33.96
CA ALA A 301 25.81 -8.33 33.38
C ALA A 301 26.41 -8.73 32.02
N ARG A 302 27.46 -9.57 32.01
CA ARG A 302 27.82 -10.40 30.84
C ARG A 302 26.61 -11.28 30.50
N SER A 303 25.67 -10.75 29.71
CA SER A 303 24.49 -11.50 29.31
C SER A 303 24.93 -12.62 28.38
N ARG A 304 24.99 -13.86 28.91
CA ARG A 304 25.07 -15.06 28.08
C ARG A 304 24.00 -14.95 26.98
N PHE A 305 24.40 -15.16 25.73
CA PHE A 305 23.49 -15.12 24.60
C PHE A 305 22.29 -16.06 24.90
N PRO A 306 21.04 -15.62 24.72
CA PRO A 306 19.86 -16.36 25.19
C PRO A 306 19.50 -17.50 24.22
N TRP A 307 20.41 -18.46 24.03
CA TRP A 307 20.28 -19.59 23.10
C TRP A 307 18.96 -20.35 23.25
N ARG A 308 18.42 -20.45 24.48
CA ARG A 308 17.12 -21.09 24.74
C ARG A 308 15.93 -20.34 24.14
N THR A 309 15.94 -19.01 24.20
CA THR A 309 14.88 -18.18 23.59
C THR A 309 14.95 -18.27 22.07
N PHE A 310 16.16 -18.20 21.50
CA PHE A 310 16.37 -18.38 20.06
C PHE A 310 15.96 -19.78 19.59
N GLY A 311 16.32 -20.82 20.33
CA GLY A 311 15.88 -22.20 20.06
C GLY A 311 14.35 -22.32 20.06
N ALA A 312 13.66 -21.72 21.03
CA ALA A 312 12.20 -21.70 21.07
C ALA A 312 11.59 -20.95 19.87
N MET A 313 12.16 -19.81 19.46
CA MET A 313 11.73 -19.09 18.25
C MET A 313 11.95 -19.92 16.98
N ALA A 314 13.08 -20.63 16.88
CA ALA A 314 13.37 -21.52 15.76
C ALA A 314 12.38 -22.69 15.68
N VAL A 315 11.98 -23.26 16.83
CA VAL A 315 10.93 -24.29 16.88
C VAL A 315 9.60 -23.74 16.38
N VAL A 316 9.18 -22.56 16.83
CA VAL A 316 7.95 -21.90 16.35
C VAL A 316 7.99 -21.71 14.84
N ALA A 317 9.09 -21.13 14.32
CA ALA A 317 9.28 -20.92 12.90
C ALA A 317 9.25 -22.24 12.12
N GLY A 318 9.96 -23.26 12.60
CA GLY A 318 10.03 -24.58 11.96
C GLY A 318 8.67 -25.28 11.89
N VAL A 319 7.86 -25.21 12.95
CA VAL A 319 6.50 -25.80 12.95
C VAL A 319 5.58 -25.09 11.95
N ILE A 320 5.55 -23.75 11.97
CA ILE A 320 4.69 -22.96 11.07
C ILE A 320 5.13 -23.15 9.61
N LEU A 321 6.43 -23.06 9.32
CA LEU A 321 6.96 -23.27 7.97
C LEU A 321 6.77 -24.73 7.50
N GLY A 322 6.96 -25.70 8.39
CA GLY A 322 6.70 -27.11 8.09
C GLY A 322 5.24 -27.35 7.68
N TYR A 323 4.30 -26.67 8.37
CA TYR A 323 2.89 -26.70 7.97
C TYR A 323 2.67 -26.09 6.59
N VAL A 324 3.28 -24.95 6.28
CA VAL A 324 3.16 -24.31 4.95
C VAL A 324 3.71 -25.21 3.85
N LEU A 325 4.84 -25.87 4.08
CA LEU A 325 5.40 -26.82 3.13
C LEU A 325 4.46 -28.00 2.88
N TRP A 326 3.86 -28.54 3.95
CA TRP A 326 2.82 -29.56 3.82
C TRP A 326 1.60 -29.04 3.04
N PHE A 327 1.11 -27.84 3.36
CA PHE A 327 -0.03 -27.23 2.67
C PHE A 327 0.24 -27.02 1.18
N LEU A 328 1.41 -26.46 0.83
CA LEU A 328 1.84 -26.26 -0.56
C LEU A 328 1.91 -27.57 -1.34
N ALA A 329 2.39 -28.65 -0.71
CA ALA A 329 2.50 -29.95 -1.37
C ALA A 329 1.15 -30.60 -1.70
N HIS A 330 0.04 -30.12 -1.11
CA HIS A 330 -1.29 -30.73 -1.25
C HIS A 330 -2.36 -29.76 -1.80
N THR A 331 -2.00 -28.51 -2.10
CA THR A 331 -2.96 -27.47 -2.52
C THR A 331 -2.80 -27.14 -4.00
N HIS A 332 -3.93 -27.15 -4.71
CA HIS A 332 -4.02 -26.81 -6.13
C HIS A 332 -5.16 -25.81 -6.35
N LEU A 333 -4.92 -24.55 -5.99
CA LEU A 333 -5.89 -23.45 -6.11
C LEU A 333 -5.40 -22.42 -7.11
N ILE A 334 -6.33 -21.78 -7.82
CA ILE A 334 -6.06 -20.53 -8.52
C ILE A 334 -6.22 -19.41 -7.51
N TYR A 335 -5.17 -18.63 -7.27
CA TYR A 335 -5.27 -17.45 -6.43
C TYR A 335 -5.71 -16.24 -7.25
N PHE A 336 -6.60 -15.42 -6.69
CA PHE A 336 -7.30 -14.34 -7.36
C PHE A 336 -7.49 -13.12 -6.44
N TRP A 337 -7.96 -12.00 -6.98
CA TRP A 337 -8.16 -10.71 -6.28
C TRP A 337 -6.94 -10.30 -5.43
N ASP A 338 -7.14 -9.95 -4.15
CA ASP A 338 -6.13 -9.47 -3.21
C ASP A 338 -4.91 -10.39 -3.13
N SER A 339 -5.13 -11.71 -3.06
CA SER A 339 -4.07 -12.72 -2.98
C SER A 339 -3.15 -12.66 -4.20
N ARG A 340 -3.74 -12.57 -5.39
CA ARG A 340 -2.97 -12.46 -6.63
C ARG A 340 -2.38 -11.07 -6.80
N ASN A 341 -3.08 -10.01 -6.40
CA ASN A 341 -2.64 -8.63 -6.51
C ASN A 341 -1.32 -8.41 -5.76
N TYR A 342 -1.23 -8.81 -4.49
CA TYR A 342 0.01 -8.67 -3.72
C TYR A 342 1.15 -9.54 -4.26
N TRP A 343 0.83 -10.74 -4.73
CA TRP A 343 1.82 -11.59 -5.37
C TRP A 343 2.35 -10.96 -6.67
N GLN A 344 1.47 -10.41 -7.50
CA GLN A 344 1.82 -9.73 -8.76
C GLN A 344 2.68 -8.49 -8.52
N LYS A 345 2.33 -7.67 -7.53
CA LYS A 345 3.15 -6.52 -7.12
C LYS A 345 4.55 -6.98 -6.74
N THR A 346 4.69 -8.09 -6.01
CA THR A 346 6.02 -8.64 -5.68
C THR A 346 6.78 -9.13 -6.91
N GLU A 347 6.12 -9.77 -7.87
CA GLU A 347 6.74 -10.15 -9.15
C GLU A 347 7.23 -8.92 -9.93
N GLN A 348 6.38 -7.89 -10.09
CA GLN A 348 6.72 -6.66 -10.80
C GLN A 348 7.89 -5.93 -10.14
N LEU A 349 7.88 -5.76 -8.82
CA LEU A 349 8.98 -5.13 -8.09
C LEU A 349 10.26 -5.97 -8.19
N TYR A 350 10.16 -7.30 -8.14
CA TYR A 350 11.32 -8.19 -8.33
C TYR A 350 11.90 -8.03 -9.74
N GLU A 351 11.07 -8.01 -10.78
CA GLU A 351 11.49 -7.84 -12.17
C GLU A 351 12.23 -6.52 -12.35
N LEU A 352 11.68 -5.40 -11.83
CA LEU A 352 12.32 -4.09 -11.85
C LEU A 352 13.66 -4.07 -11.09
N MET A 353 13.72 -4.68 -9.91
CA MET A 353 14.97 -4.79 -9.13
C MET A 353 16.02 -5.64 -9.84
N SER A 354 15.62 -6.78 -10.41
CA SER A 354 16.50 -7.72 -11.11
C SER A 354 17.07 -7.13 -12.40
N ALA A 355 16.26 -6.33 -13.10
CA ALA A 355 16.66 -5.56 -14.27
C ALA A 355 17.45 -4.29 -13.92
N GLN A 356 17.73 -4.05 -12.64
CA GLN A 356 18.41 -2.84 -12.13
C GLN A 356 17.71 -1.53 -12.56
N SER A 357 16.40 -1.60 -12.81
CA SER A 357 15.56 -0.50 -13.29
C SER A 357 15.05 0.35 -12.12
N TRP A 358 15.96 0.82 -11.28
CA TRP A 358 15.66 1.48 -10.01
C TRP A 358 14.75 2.70 -10.15
N ALA A 359 14.92 3.51 -11.20
CA ALA A 359 14.04 4.66 -11.42
C ALA A 359 12.57 4.24 -11.64
N GLN A 360 12.34 3.17 -12.43
CA GLN A 360 11.00 2.63 -12.64
C GLN A 360 10.46 1.98 -11.37
N LEU A 361 11.31 1.30 -10.58
CA LEU A 361 10.95 0.76 -9.28
C LEU A 361 10.40 1.84 -8.34
N PHE A 362 11.13 2.95 -8.18
CA PHE A 362 10.70 4.03 -7.28
C PHE A 362 9.51 4.81 -7.83
N SER A 363 9.42 4.97 -9.15
CA SER A 363 8.23 5.53 -9.79
C SER A 363 6.99 4.67 -9.52
N ALA A 364 7.09 3.35 -9.65
CA ALA A 364 5.99 2.43 -9.32
C ALA A 364 5.60 2.51 -7.83
N LEU A 365 6.59 2.51 -6.92
CA LEU A 365 6.35 2.65 -5.48
C LEU A 365 5.69 4.00 -5.14
N GLY A 366 6.09 5.08 -5.81
CA GLY A 366 5.52 6.43 -5.62
C GLY A 366 4.09 6.52 -6.13
N ALA A 367 3.84 6.04 -7.35
CA ALA A 367 2.52 6.03 -7.97
C ALA A 367 1.50 5.20 -7.16
N ASN A 368 1.95 4.08 -6.58
CA ASN A 368 1.10 3.21 -5.77
C ASN A 368 1.12 3.55 -4.27
N TYR A 369 1.83 4.61 -3.86
CA TYR A 369 1.96 4.94 -2.44
C TYR A 369 0.63 5.35 -1.81
N SER A 370 -0.15 6.15 -2.56
CA SER A 370 -1.47 6.63 -2.14
C SER A 370 -2.61 5.70 -2.54
N ALA A 371 -2.35 4.62 -3.28
CA ALA A 371 -3.37 3.69 -3.78
C ALA A 371 -4.06 2.85 -2.66
N ASP A 372 -5.22 2.25 -2.97
CA ASP A 372 -5.98 1.36 -2.07
C ASP A 372 -5.14 0.20 -1.57
N TYR A 373 -4.28 -0.29 -2.46
CA TYR A 373 -3.33 -1.35 -2.23
C TYR A 373 -1.93 -0.81 -2.47
N SER A 374 -1.26 -0.37 -1.40
CA SER A 374 0.13 0.08 -1.53
C SER A 374 1.07 -1.08 -1.88
N ASP A 375 2.22 -0.74 -2.44
CA ASP A 375 3.29 -1.70 -2.76
C ASP A 375 4.17 -2.04 -1.54
N LEU A 376 3.92 -1.39 -0.39
CA LEU A 376 4.74 -1.55 0.81
C LEU A 376 4.78 -3.00 1.34
N PRO A 377 3.69 -3.78 1.36
CA PRO A 377 3.74 -5.20 1.71
C PRO A 377 4.51 -6.07 0.71
N ALA A 378 4.61 -5.64 -0.56
CA ALA A 378 5.24 -6.41 -1.61
C ALA A 378 6.75 -6.18 -1.69
N PHE A 379 7.22 -4.98 -1.32
CA PHE A 379 8.62 -4.56 -1.46
C PHE A 379 9.63 -5.43 -0.70
N PRO A 380 9.47 -5.74 0.61
CA PRO A 380 10.42 -6.59 1.32
C PRO A 380 10.48 -8.02 0.76
N LEU A 381 9.35 -8.53 0.25
CA LEU A 381 9.27 -9.85 -0.36
C LEU A 381 10.03 -9.89 -1.70
N ALA A 382 9.90 -8.85 -2.51
CA ALA A 382 10.63 -8.72 -3.77
C ALA A 382 12.15 -8.63 -3.53
N LEU A 383 12.56 -7.81 -2.55
CA LEU A 383 13.98 -7.65 -2.18
C LEU A 383 14.60 -8.97 -1.72
N LEU A 384 13.93 -9.73 -0.86
CA LEU A 384 14.43 -11.04 -0.41
C LEU A 384 14.41 -12.08 -1.53
N SER A 385 13.55 -11.90 -2.52
CA SER A 385 13.48 -12.78 -3.68
C SER A 385 14.71 -12.64 -4.59
N LEU A 386 15.40 -11.50 -4.61
CA LEU A 386 16.69 -11.36 -5.32
C LEU A 386 17.73 -12.39 -4.87
N ALA A 387 17.70 -12.80 -3.61
CA ALA A 387 18.64 -13.79 -3.07
C ALA A 387 18.20 -15.25 -3.31
N ARG A 388 16.95 -15.49 -3.70
CA ARG A 388 16.34 -16.83 -3.77
C ARG A 388 15.85 -17.22 -5.17
N GLY A 389 15.64 -16.25 -6.06
CA GLY A 389 15.10 -16.45 -7.40
C GLY A 389 13.73 -15.80 -7.58
N TYR A 390 13.11 -16.04 -8.73
CA TYR A 390 11.80 -15.49 -9.08
C TYR A 390 10.74 -15.83 -8.01
N PRO A 391 9.91 -14.87 -7.55
CA PRO A 391 8.94 -15.08 -6.49
C PRO A 391 7.73 -15.90 -6.98
N GLY A 392 7.93 -17.18 -7.33
CA GLY A 392 6.83 -18.10 -7.63
C GLY A 392 5.96 -18.40 -6.40
N HIS A 393 4.84 -19.09 -6.61
CA HIS A 393 3.82 -19.38 -5.58
C HIS A 393 4.41 -19.87 -4.25
N ALA A 394 5.22 -20.92 -4.27
CA ALA A 394 5.82 -21.49 -3.08
C ALA A 394 6.78 -20.53 -2.37
N GLN A 395 7.63 -19.83 -3.13
CA GLN A 395 8.60 -18.87 -2.58
C GLN A 395 7.88 -17.69 -1.93
N TYR A 396 6.85 -17.15 -2.60
CA TYR A 396 6.06 -16.04 -2.09
C TYR A 396 5.42 -16.39 -0.73
N LEU A 397 4.71 -17.53 -0.66
CA LEU A 397 4.04 -17.95 0.57
C LEU A 397 5.02 -18.23 1.73
N LEU A 398 6.18 -18.84 1.43
CA LEU A 398 7.24 -19.06 2.42
C LEU A 398 7.79 -17.74 2.95
N LEU A 399 8.00 -16.74 2.08
CA LEU A 399 8.48 -15.41 2.47
C LEU A 399 7.45 -14.65 3.31
N VAL A 400 6.18 -14.64 2.91
CA VAL A 400 5.09 -14.06 3.73
C VAL A 400 5.06 -14.72 5.11
N THR A 401 5.18 -16.05 5.16
CA THR A 401 5.16 -16.78 6.42
C THR A 401 6.35 -16.44 7.31
N ALA A 402 7.56 -16.48 6.76
CA ALA A 402 8.79 -16.25 7.52
C ALA A 402 8.95 -14.78 7.96
N LEU A 403 8.59 -13.83 7.09
CA LEU A 403 8.82 -12.40 7.31
C LEU A 403 7.66 -11.74 8.06
N TYR A 404 6.42 -12.20 7.84
CA TYR A 404 5.23 -11.54 8.39
C TYR A 404 4.51 -12.40 9.42
N ALA A 405 4.14 -13.64 9.09
CA ALA A 405 3.32 -14.46 9.99
C ALA A 405 4.07 -14.85 11.27
N VAL A 406 5.25 -15.48 11.15
CA VAL A 406 6.05 -15.92 12.30
C VAL A 406 6.36 -14.76 13.25
N PRO A 407 6.87 -13.59 12.79
CA PRO A 407 7.10 -12.45 13.66
C PRO A 407 5.83 -11.92 14.33
N SER A 408 4.68 -11.93 13.65
CA SER A 408 3.40 -11.47 14.22
C SER A 408 2.91 -12.38 15.36
N PHE A 409 3.00 -13.71 15.20
CA PHE A 409 2.71 -14.65 16.29
C PHE A 409 3.68 -14.48 17.48
N LEU A 410 4.97 -14.29 17.19
CA LEU A 410 5.98 -14.03 18.23
C LEU A 410 5.73 -12.70 18.95
N VAL A 411 5.33 -11.64 18.24
CA VAL A 411 5.01 -10.35 18.85
C VAL A 411 3.80 -10.48 19.80
N CYS A 412 2.78 -11.27 19.44
CA CYS A 412 1.64 -11.53 20.31
C CYS A 412 2.04 -12.34 21.56
N ALA A 413 2.94 -13.32 21.40
CA ALA A 413 3.51 -14.05 22.54
C ALA A 413 4.35 -13.12 23.44
N TRP A 414 5.05 -12.14 22.86
CA TRP A 414 5.77 -11.12 23.61
C TRP A 414 4.83 -10.16 24.35
N LEU A 415 3.72 -9.73 23.73
CA LEU A 415 2.67 -8.99 24.43
C LEU A 415 2.10 -9.78 25.62
N GLY A 416 1.83 -11.07 25.43
CA GLY A 416 1.38 -11.96 26.51
C GLY A 416 2.39 -12.04 27.65
N LYS A 417 3.69 -12.12 27.34
CA LYS A 417 4.77 -12.05 28.33
C LYS A 417 4.74 -10.74 29.12
N LEU A 418 4.55 -9.60 28.43
CA LEU A 418 4.46 -8.28 29.05
C LEU A 418 3.21 -8.15 29.94
N LEU A 419 2.07 -8.76 29.54
CA LEU A 419 0.85 -8.77 30.35
C LEU A 419 1.03 -9.54 31.66
N VAL A 420 1.67 -10.71 31.63
CA VAL A 420 1.92 -11.53 32.84
C VAL A 420 3.08 -10.96 33.69
N GLY A 421 3.95 -10.12 33.10
CA GLY A 421 5.11 -9.56 33.79
C GLY A 421 6.18 -10.61 34.12
N ALA A 422 6.40 -11.58 33.22
CA ALA A 422 7.41 -12.62 33.44
C ALA A 422 8.83 -12.02 33.51
N THR A 423 9.48 -12.14 34.66
CA THR A 423 10.80 -11.56 34.95
C THR A 423 11.92 -12.45 34.42
N ARG A 424 13.16 -11.93 34.34
CA ARG A 424 14.33 -12.64 33.77
C ARG A 424 14.75 -13.90 34.56
N THR A 425 14.32 -14.04 35.81
CA THR A 425 14.79 -15.10 36.72
C THR A 425 13.97 -16.39 36.65
N GLU A 426 12.87 -16.40 35.91
CA GLU A 426 11.92 -17.53 35.90
C GLU A 426 12.22 -18.53 34.79
N ARG A 427 11.95 -19.83 35.03
CA ARG A 427 12.07 -20.87 33.98
C ARG A 427 11.24 -20.55 32.72
N ALA A 428 10.10 -19.86 32.89
CA ALA A 428 9.25 -19.39 31.80
C ALA A 428 9.81 -18.18 31.03
N ALA A 429 10.84 -17.50 31.54
CA ALA A 429 11.42 -16.29 30.95
C ALA A 429 12.04 -16.52 29.56
N HIS A 430 12.45 -17.75 29.28
CA HIS A 430 13.07 -18.17 28.02
C HIS A 430 12.14 -18.97 27.10
N GLY A 431 11.11 -19.62 27.65
CA GLY A 431 10.15 -20.47 26.90
C GLY A 431 8.94 -19.73 26.35
N TRP A 432 8.78 -18.44 26.65
CA TRP A 432 7.64 -17.63 26.19
C TRP A 432 7.36 -17.69 24.67
N PRO A 433 8.34 -17.84 23.74
CA PRO A 433 8.03 -17.92 22.31
C PRO A 433 7.11 -19.10 21.98
N LEU A 434 7.18 -20.20 22.73
CA LEU A 434 6.35 -21.39 22.50
C LEU A 434 4.86 -21.11 22.68
N ALA A 435 4.47 -20.05 23.41
CA ALA A 435 3.07 -19.63 23.53
C ALA A 435 2.48 -19.20 22.17
N ALA A 436 3.32 -18.80 21.21
CA ALA A 436 2.91 -18.54 19.83
C ALA A 436 2.25 -19.76 19.17
N LEU A 437 2.66 -20.99 19.53
CA LEU A 437 2.05 -22.21 19.00
C LEU A 437 0.64 -22.44 19.53
N VAL A 438 0.32 -21.96 20.74
CA VAL A 438 -1.04 -22.00 21.27
C VAL A 438 -1.95 -21.08 20.44
N LEU A 439 -1.48 -19.86 20.14
CA LEU A 439 -2.21 -18.92 19.29
C LEU A 439 -2.37 -19.46 17.87
N PHE A 440 -1.30 -20.00 17.29
CA PHE A 440 -1.33 -20.65 15.98
C PHE A 440 -2.36 -21.79 15.93
N ALA A 441 -2.37 -22.67 16.93
CA ALA A 441 -3.28 -23.81 16.96
C ALA A 441 -4.73 -23.44 17.28
N ALA A 442 -4.97 -22.48 18.20
CA ALA A 442 -6.30 -22.16 18.70
C ALA A 442 -7.04 -21.09 17.87
N SER A 443 -6.35 -20.38 16.97
CA SER A 443 -6.94 -19.29 16.18
C SER A 443 -6.65 -19.44 14.69
N PRO A 444 -7.25 -20.45 14.03
CA PRO A 444 -6.96 -20.74 12.62
C PRO A 444 -7.26 -19.60 11.67
N VAL A 445 -8.25 -18.76 12.00
CA VAL A 445 -8.65 -17.61 11.18
C VAL A 445 -7.47 -16.70 10.83
N TYR A 446 -6.52 -16.50 11.76
CA TYR A 446 -5.36 -15.62 11.53
C TYR A 446 -4.34 -16.20 10.56
N PHE A 447 -4.20 -17.52 10.53
CA PHE A 447 -3.25 -18.18 9.64
C PHE A 447 -3.88 -18.61 8.32
N GLY A 448 -5.20 -18.85 8.29
CA GLY A 448 -5.92 -19.22 7.08
C GLY A 448 -5.76 -18.18 5.97
N THR A 449 -5.81 -16.89 6.31
CA THR A 449 -5.54 -15.78 5.37
C THR A 449 -4.10 -15.76 4.87
N VAL A 450 -3.11 -16.15 5.69
CA VAL A 450 -1.72 -16.32 5.26
C VAL A 450 -1.60 -17.45 4.24
N LEU A 451 -2.27 -18.59 4.47
CA LEU A 451 -2.31 -19.70 3.51
C LEU A 451 -2.92 -19.30 2.17
N HIS A 452 -3.80 -18.29 2.16
CA HIS A 452 -4.34 -17.66 0.96
C HIS A 452 -3.47 -16.50 0.44
N MET A 453 -2.17 -16.50 0.76
CA MET A 453 -1.16 -15.55 0.27
C MET A 453 -1.36 -14.08 0.65
N LEU A 454 -2.16 -13.76 1.66
CA LEU A 454 -2.32 -12.36 2.09
C LEU A 454 -1.17 -11.93 3.02
N PRO A 455 -0.44 -10.84 2.71
CA PRO A 455 0.63 -10.33 3.57
C PRO A 455 0.13 -9.48 4.74
N ASP A 456 -1.19 -9.23 4.82
CA ASP A 456 -1.86 -8.33 5.76
C ASP A 456 -1.47 -8.57 7.22
N ILE A 457 -1.15 -9.81 7.62
CA ILE A 457 -0.78 -10.17 8.99
C ILE A 457 0.38 -9.33 9.54
N ALA A 458 1.29 -8.83 8.68
CA ALA A 458 2.43 -8.05 9.13
C ALA A 458 2.03 -6.78 9.89
N GLY A 459 0.86 -6.19 9.58
CA GLY A 459 0.38 -5.01 10.26
C GLY A 459 0.13 -5.21 11.77
N VAL A 460 -0.07 -6.45 12.22
CA VAL A 460 -0.17 -6.82 13.64
C VAL A 460 1.09 -6.42 14.41
N ILE A 461 2.26 -6.46 13.76
CA ILE A 461 3.52 -6.00 14.35
C ILE A 461 3.43 -4.52 14.70
N PHE A 462 2.93 -3.69 13.78
CA PHE A 462 2.75 -2.26 14.03
C PHE A 462 1.72 -2.01 15.13
N CYS A 463 0.57 -2.70 15.10
CA CYS A 463 -0.47 -2.59 16.13
C CYS A 463 0.08 -2.91 17.53
N ALA A 464 0.82 -4.02 17.66
CA ALA A 464 1.39 -4.44 18.93
C ALA A 464 2.45 -3.47 19.47
N LEU A 465 3.37 -3.02 18.60
CA LEU A 465 4.39 -2.05 18.98
C LEU A 465 3.75 -0.72 19.39
N ALA A 466 2.76 -0.24 18.64
CA ALA A 466 2.05 0.99 18.95
C ALA A 466 1.33 0.92 20.30
N ALA A 467 0.68 -0.21 20.61
CA ALA A 467 0.03 -0.41 21.90
C ALA A 467 1.03 -0.36 23.08
N VAL A 468 2.22 -0.96 22.92
CA VAL A 468 3.28 -0.92 23.95
C VAL A 468 3.83 0.51 24.12
N VAL A 469 4.10 1.19 23.02
CA VAL A 469 4.59 2.57 23.02
C VAL A 469 3.55 3.51 23.66
N ALA A 470 2.28 3.38 23.30
CA ALA A 470 1.17 4.14 23.89
C ALA A 470 1.03 3.87 25.40
N SER A 471 1.07 2.61 25.83
CA SER A 471 1.04 2.24 27.25
C SER A 471 2.22 2.83 28.03
N THR A 472 3.39 2.92 27.40
CA THR A 472 4.59 3.53 27.99
C THR A 472 4.41 5.04 28.14
N LEU A 473 3.97 5.74 27.09
CA LEU A 473 3.67 7.17 27.11
C LEU A 473 2.59 7.54 28.14
N LEU A 474 1.52 6.76 28.24
CA LEU A 474 0.50 6.96 29.27
C LEU A 474 1.06 6.78 30.70
N GLY A 475 2.16 6.05 30.85
CA GLY A 475 2.90 5.96 32.10
C GLY A 475 3.67 7.20 32.45
N THR A 476 4.43 7.72 31.50
CA THR A 476 5.27 8.91 31.70
C THR A 476 4.43 10.16 31.96
N LEU A 477 3.16 10.18 31.53
CA LEU A 477 2.21 11.25 31.87
C LEU A 477 1.77 11.23 33.34
N ARG A 478 1.80 10.07 34.02
CA ARG A 478 1.34 9.93 35.41
C ARG A 478 2.42 10.28 36.44
N GLU A 479 3.70 10.25 36.06
CA GLU A 479 4.80 10.52 36.97
C GLU A 479 4.93 12.02 37.29
N PRO A 480 4.91 12.42 38.58
CA PRO A 480 5.20 13.79 38.98
C PRO A 480 6.67 14.10 38.68
N LEU A 481 6.94 15.14 37.89
CA LEU A 481 8.33 15.57 37.66
C LEU A 481 8.75 16.67 38.64
N PRO A 482 10.03 16.69 39.04
CA PRO A 482 10.57 17.70 39.95
C PRO A 482 10.68 19.10 39.32
N ASP A 483 10.64 19.23 37.98
CA ASP A 483 10.91 20.52 37.33
C ASP A 483 10.21 20.70 35.95
N LEU A 484 9.60 21.87 35.71
CA LEU A 484 8.75 22.16 34.52
C LEU A 484 9.52 22.30 33.21
N ARG A 485 10.84 22.56 33.25
CA ARG A 485 11.70 22.74 32.06
C ARG A 485 12.29 21.43 31.54
N SER A 486 12.71 20.51 32.44
CA SER A 486 13.22 19.18 32.06
C SER A 486 12.10 18.23 31.63
N ALA A 487 10.89 18.46 32.14
CA ALA A 487 9.67 17.70 31.86
C ALA A 487 9.11 17.81 30.43
N ARG A 488 9.48 18.82 29.65
CA ARG A 488 8.91 19.01 28.30
C ARG A 488 9.65 18.18 27.25
N PHE A 489 10.98 18.05 27.30
CA PHE A 489 11.76 17.44 26.20
C PHE A 489 12.66 16.28 26.65
N SER A 490 12.12 15.33 27.43
CA SER A 490 12.87 14.13 27.77
C SER A 490 12.93 13.17 26.57
N ARG A 491 14.06 12.44 26.45
CA ARG A 491 14.24 11.37 25.45
C ARG A 491 13.16 10.28 25.56
N GLU A 492 12.56 10.15 26.74
CA GLU A 492 11.51 9.19 27.12
C GLU A 492 10.11 9.61 26.66
N VAL A 493 9.92 10.87 26.27
CA VAL A 493 8.67 11.37 25.68
C VAL A 493 8.82 11.53 24.18
N VAL A 494 9.91 12.17 23.73
CA VAL A 494 10.07 12.54 22.31
C VAL A 494 10.20 11.33 21.41
N ILE A 495 11.06 10.37 21.75
CA ILE A 495 11.29 9.19 20.89
C ILE A 495 10.04 8.31 20.83
N PRO A 496 9.38 7.96 21.96
CA PRO A 496 8.14 7.19 21.90
C PRO A 496 7.00 7.92 21.19
N ALA A 497 6.87 9.25 21.33
CA ALA A 497 5.83 10.01 20.62
C ALA A 497 6.03 9.95 19.09
N LEU A 498 7.25 10.11 18.62
CA LEU A 498 7.56 10.01 17.19
C LEU A 498 7.40 8.58 16.68
N ALA A 499 7.90 7.59 17.43
CA ALA A 499 7.68 6.19 17.10
C ALA A 499 6.19 5.87 17.01
N LEU A 500 5.36 6.39 17.91
CA LEU A 500 3.91 6.20 17.88
C LEU A 500 3.28 6.84 16.64
N GLY A 501 3.66 8.07 16.29
CA GLY A 501 3.20 8.75 15.07
C GLY A 501 3.58 7.99 13.80
N THR A 502 4.84 7.53 13.71
CA THR A 502 5.33 6.69 12.61
C THR A 502 4.55 5.37 12.53
N LEU A 503 4.38 4.65 13.64
CA LEU A 503 3.67 3.37 13.66
C LEU A 503 2.19 3.52 13.24
N ILE A 504 1.52 4.58 13.69
CA ILE A 504 0.15 4.90 13.30
C ILE A 504 0.04 5.17 11.80
N ALA A 505 0.97 5.93 11.23
CA ALA A 505 1.02 6.18 9.79
C ALA A 505 1.39 4.92 8.99
N SER A 506 2.37 4.13 9.46
CA SER A 506 2.77 2.87 8.83
C SER A 506 1.64 1.84 8.80
N MET A 507 0.78 1.80 9.82
CA MET A 507 -0.42 0.96 9.80
C MET A 507 -1.30 1.28 8.59
N PHE A 508 -1.63 2.56 8.40
CA PHE A 508 -2.43 3.02 7.28
C PHE A 508 -1.75 2.73 5.93
N LEU A 509 -0.47 3.05 5.79
CA LEU A 509 0.29 2.86 4.55
C LEU A 509 0.47 1.39 4.19
N PHE A 510 0.66 0.52 5.19
CA PHE A 510 0.82 -0.90 4.95
C PHE A 510 -0.48 -1.52 4.44
N ARG A 511 -1.59 -1.22 5.12
CA ARG A 511 -2.92 -1.61 4.66
C ARG A 511 -3.96 -0.68 5.28
N ARG A 512 -4.73 0.01 4.43
CA ARG A 512 -5.60 1.12 4.83
C ARG A 512 -6.55 0.78 5.97
N TRP A 513 -7.13 -0.41 6.01
CA TRP A 513 -8.06 -0.78 7.09
C TRP A 513 -7.40 -0.91 8.48
N TYR A 514 -6.07 -0.96 8.62
CA TYR A 514 -5.45 -0.79 9.94
C TYR A 514 -5.65 0.62 10.53
N VAL A 515 -6.14 1.59 9.74
CA VAL A 515 -6.56 2.91 10.24
C VAL A 515 -7.58 2.80 11.36
N PHE A 516 -8.44 1.78 11.36
CA PHE A 516 -9.40 1.55 12.44
C PHE A 516 -8.71 1.24 13.77
N PHE A 517 -7.58 0.50 13.75
CA PHE A 517 -6.76 0.29 14.95
C PHE A 517 -6.10 1.59 15.39
N SER A 518 -5.52 2.35 14.46
CA SER A 518 -4.93 3.66 14.73
C SER A 518 -5.93 4.63 15.37
N ALA A 519 -7.14 4.73 14.81
CA ALA A 519 -8.23 5.55 15.34
C ALA A 519 -8.66 5.07 16.73
N GLY A 520 -8.77 3.76 16.95
CA GLY A 520 -9.04 3.18 18.26
C GLY A 520 -7.98 3.54 19.30
N LEU A 521 -6.70 3.53 18.91
CA LEU A 521 -5.59 3.85 19.79
C LEU A 521 -5.56 5.34 20.15
N ILE A 522 -5.77 6.21 19.16
CA ILE A 522 -5.88 7.67 19.36
C ILE A 522 -7.07 7.98 20.28
N GLY A 523 -8.24 7.37 20.01
CA GLY A 523 -9.44 7.54 20.83
C GLY A 523 -9.22 7.09 22.29
N MET A 524 -8.63 5.91 22.50
CA MET A 524 -8.31 5.41 23.84
C MET A 524 -7.31 6.32 24.57
N CYS A 525 -6.26 6.79 23.90
CA CYS A 525 -5.31 7.74 24.46
C CYS A 525 -6.01 9.05 24.85
N GLY A 526 -6.87 9.58 23.98
CA GLY A 526 -7.68 10.78 24.22
C GLY A 526 -8.58 10.63 25.45
N LEU A 527 -9.31 9.52 25.57
CA LEU A 527 -10.14 9.21 26.74
C LEU A 527 -9.29 9.13 28.03
N SER A 528 -8.11 8.50 27.95
CA SER A 528 -7.19 8.36 29.09
C SER A 528 -6.62 9.69 29.55
N ILE A 529 -6.39 10.62 28.63
CA ILE A 529 -5.92 11.99 28.90
C ILE A 529 -7.07 12.82 29.48
N ALA A 530 -8.25 12.79 28.85
CA ALA A 530 -9.42 13.52 29.31
C ALA A 530 -9.79 13.14 30.75
N TRP A 531 -9.77 11.84 31.07
CA TRP A 531 -9.96 11.33 32.42
C TRP A 531 -8.96 11.89 33.44
N GLN A 532 -7.69 12.03 33.04
CA GLN A 532 -6.65 12.61 33.90
C GLN A 532 -6.89 14.11 34.13
N LEU A 533 -7.31 14.85 33.10
CA LEU A 533 -7.60 16.28 33.22
C LEU A 533 -8.80 16.53 34.14
N VAL A 534 -9.85 15.70 34.07
CA VAL A 534 -11.02 15.78 34.96
C VAL A 534 -10.65 15.56 36.44
N ARG A 535 -9.68 14.69 36.72
CA ARG A 535 -9.20 14.42 38.10
C ARG A 535 -8.27 15.51 38.67
N GLY A 536 -7.94 16.53 37.89
CA GLY A 536 -7.15 17.68 38.34
C GLY A 536 -6.23 18.19 37.23
N PRO A 537 -6.44 19.42 36.72
CA PRO A 537 -5.62 19.95 35.65
C PRO A 537 -4.20 20.24 36.17
N ARG A 538 -3.25 19.43 35.73
CA ARG A 538 -1.82 19.72 35.91
C ARG A 538 -1.32 20.33 34.61
N VAL A 539 -1.00 21.62 34.60
CA VAL A 539 -0.48 22.35 33.42
C VAL A 539 0.67 21.58 32.75
N GLY A 540 1.51 20.88 33.54
CA GLY A 540 2.57 20.01 33.01
C GLY A 540 2.08 18.80 32.20
N VAL A 541 0.97 18.16 32.60
CA VAL A 541 0.34 17.05 31.85
C VAL A 541 -0.25 17.56 30.55
N LEU A 542 -0.92 18.72 30.58
CA LEU A 542 -1.47 19.36 29.38
C LEU A 542 -0.36 19.69 28.38
N LEU A 543 0.71 20.36 28.83
CA LEU A 543 1.84 20.72 27.97
C LEU A 543 2.56 19.50 27.37
N ARG A 544 2.78 18.43 28.15
CA ARG A 544 3.35 17.19 27.62
C ARG A 544 2.42 16.52 26.62
N THR A 545 1.13 16.52 26.89
CA THR A 545 0.13 15.98 25.97
C THR A 545 0.17 16.73 24.64
N VAL A 546 0.13 18.07 24.68
CA VAL A 546 0.23 18.91 23.48
C VAL A 546 1.52 18.60 22.72
N LEU A 547 2.66 18.49 23.40
CA LEU A 547 3.91 18.11 22.75
C LEU A 547 3.86 16.71 22.12
N ILE A 548 3.34 15.70 22.84
CA ILE A 548 3.22 14.33 22.33
C ILE A 548 2.36 14.31 21.07
N VAL A 549 1.18 14.95 21.13
CA VAL A 549 0.26 15.06 19.99
C VAL A 549 0.92 15.78 18.83
N TRP A 550 1.62 16.89 19.10
CA TRP A 550 2.34 17.63 18.06
C TRP A 550 3.44 16.79 17.41
N LEU A 551 4.27 16.09 18.21
CA LEU A 551 5.31 15.20 17.68
C LEU A 551 4.72 14.03 16.88
N MET A 552 3.67 13.40 17.39
CA MET A 552 2.95 12.33 16.68
C MET A 552 2.40 12.83 15.35
N ALA A 553 1.74 13.99 15.35
CA ALA A 553 1.18 14.60 14.15
C ALA A 553 2.26 14.91 13.12
N MET A 554 3.37 15.50 13.56
CA MET A 554 4.51 15.83 12.70
C MET A 554 5.15 14.57 12.09
N ALA A 555 5.34 13.51 12.88
CA ALA A 555 5.83 12.22 12.37
C ALA A 555 4.83 11.54 11.42
N GLY A 556 3.54 11.63 11.71
CA GLY A 556 2.48 11.09 10.86
C GLY A 556 2.38 11.83 9.54
N LEU A 557 2.38 13.17 9.56
CA LEU A 557 2.35 14.04 8.38
C LEU A 557 3.56 13.85 7.47
N ALA A 558 4.74 13.56 8.02
CA ALA A 558 5.92 13.26 7.21
C ALA A 558 5.75 12.01 6.31
N LEU A 559 4.87 11.09 6.69
CA LEU A 559 4.57 9.88 5.93
C LEU A 559 3.27 10.00 5.14
N LEU A 560 2.21 10.51 5.77
CA LEU A 560 0.89 10.61 5.17
C LEU A 560 0.67 11.90 4.38
N GLY A 561 1.60 12.85 4.40
CA GLY A 561 1.44 14.16 3.76
C GLY A 561 1.19 14.05 2.25
N TRP A 562 1.90 13.16 1.56
CA TRP A 562 1.66 12.89 0.14
C TRP A 562 0.30 12.24 -0.11
N VAL A 563 -0.08 11.24 0.70
CA VAL A 563 -1.40 10.60 0.57
C VAL A 563 -2.52 11.62 0.79
N ALA A 564 -2.40 12.43 1.83
CA ALA A 564 -3.36 13.48 2.13
C ALA A 564 -3.45 14.48 0.97
N PHE A 565 -2.32 14.83 0.35
CA PHE A 565 -2.29 15.70 -0.83
C PHE A 565 -3.01 15.07 -2.03
N ASP A 566 -2.65 13.83 -2.38
CA ASP A 566 -3.25 13.08 -3.50
C ASP A 566 -4.77 12.93 -3.34
N TRP A 567 -5.23 12.56 -2.14
CA TRP A 567 -6.65 12.36 -1.87
C TRP A 567 -7.45 13.67 -1.77
N LEU A 568 -6.81 14.79 -1.45
CA LEU A 568 -7.49 16.09 -1.42
C LEU A 568 -7.85 16.58 -2.82
N ALA A 569 -7.18 16.09 -3.86
CA ALA A 569 -7.52 16.42 -5.25
C ALA A 569 -8.88 15.86 -5.67
N ASP A 570 -9.21 14.65 -5.18
CA ASP A 570 -10.51 14.03 -5.39
C ASP A 570 -10.97 13.24 -4.14
N PRO A 571 -11.57 13.93 -3.16
CA PRO A 571 -11.99 13.30 -1.91
C PRO A 571 -13.09 12.26 -2.11
N ALA A 572 -13.89 12.38 -3.18
CA ALA A 572 -15.04 11.52 -3.42
C ALA A 572 -14.60 10.10 -3.82
N THR A 573 -13.55 9.98 -4.64
CA THR A 573 -12.98 8.67 -5.03
C THR A 573 -12.22 7.97 -3.90
N HIS A 574 -11.97 8.68 -2.79
CA HIS A 574 -11.27 8.16 -1.61
C HIS A 574 -12.17 8.00 -0.38
N ASP A 575 -13.49 8.16 -0.52
CA ASP A 575 -14.44 7.89 0.56
C ASP A 575 -14.52 6.37 0.82
N TYR A 576 -13.73 5.92 1.79
CA TYR A 576 -13.65 4.53 2.20
C TYR A 576 -15.00 3.96 2.65
N ALA A 577 -15.90 4.78 3.21
CA ALA A 577 -17.22 4.29 3.61
C ALA A 577 -18.09 3.96 2.39
N ASN A 578 -18.05 4.81 1.36
CA ASN A 578 -18.81 4.58 0.13
C ASN A 578 -18.22 3.43 -0.69
N LEU A 579 -16.90 3.40 -0.90
CA LEU A 579 -16.23 2.36 -1.70
C LEU A 579 -16.58 0.94 -1.26
N TYR A 580 -16.74 0.74 0.06
CA TYR A 580 -16.95 -0.58 0.65
C TYR A 580 -18.37 -0.80 1.18
N ALA A 581 -19.33 0.11 0.90
CA ALA A 581 -20.70 0.04 1.41
C ALA A 581 -21.40 -1.28 1.02
N SER A 582 -21.17 -1.80 -0.19
CA SER A 582 -21.74 -3.06 -0.66
C SER A 582 -21.29 -4.30 0.13
N TYR A 583 -20.25 -4.20 0.95
CA TYR A 583 -19.79 -5.27 1.85
C TYR A 583 -20.44 -5.22 3.24
N ALA A 584 -21.26 -4.21 3.54
CA ALA A 584 -21.95 -4.11 4.81
C ALA A 584 -23.11 -5.11 4.90
N LYS A 585 -23.03 -6.02 5.87
CA LYS A 585 -24.11 -6.93 6.25
C LYS A 585 -24.81 -6.43 7.54
N PRO A 586 -26.05 -6.88 7.81
CA PRO A 586 -26.68 -6.63 9.10
C PRO A 586 -25.82 -7.12 10.27
N LEU A 587 -25.80 -6.36 11.38
CA LEU A 587 -24.95 -6.64 12.54
C LEU A 587 -25.10 -8.08 13.08
N ALA A 588 -26.32 -8.62 13.05
CA ALA A 588 -26.59 -9.99 13.48
C ALA A 588 -25.83 -11.02 12.61
N GLN A 589 -25.70 -10.77 11.31
CA GLN A 589 -24.95 -11.61 10.40
C GLN A 589 -23.43 -11.44 10.61
N SER A 590 -22.93 -10.22 10.81
CA SER A 590 -21.52 -10.00 11.16
C SER A 590 -21.14 -10.71 12.46
N PHE A 591 -22.04 -10.74 13.45
CA PHE A 591 -21.85 -11.49 14.70
C PHE A 591 -21.88 -13.01 14.48
N ALA A 592 -22.78 -13.50 13.62
CA ALA A 592 -22.80 -14.91 13.23
C ALA A 592 -21.51 -15.32 12.50
N ASP A 593 -20.99 -14.45 11.63
CA ASP A 593 -19.72 -14.65 10.92
C ASP A 593 -18.54 -14.71 11.91
N LEU A 594 -18.51 -13.83 12.92
CA LEU A 594 -17.52 -13.86 14.01
C LEU A 594 -17.58 -15.19 14.78
N LEU A 595 -18.78 -15.63 15.17
CA LEU A 595 -18.99 -16.91 15.86
C LEU A 595 -18.58 -18.09 14.99
N SER A 596 -18.86 -18.05 13.69
CA SER A 596 -18.44 -19.11 12.78
C SER A 596 -16.92 -19.14 12.58
N SER A 597 -16.24 -18.00 12.67
CA SER A 597 -14.80 -17.90 12.46
C SER A 597 -14.02 -18.38 13.68
N PHE A 598 -14.39 -17.91 14.87
CA PHE A 598 -13.67 -18.22 16.12
C PHE A 598 -14.27 -19.36 16.92
N GLY A 599 -15.56 -19.67 16.77
CA GLY A 599 -16.28 -20.57 17.67
C GLY A 599 -16.61 -19.93 19.00
N TRP A 600 -17.79 -20.23 19.56
CA TRP A 600 -18.22 -19.60 20.82
C TRP A 600 -17.37 -20.02 22.03
N LEU A 601 -16.80 -21.24 22.05
CA LEU A 601 -15.91 -21.68 23.15
C LEU A 601 -14.63 -20.85 23.21
N TYR A 602 -14.06 -20.50 22.05
CA TYR A 602 -12.89 -19.65 21.97
C TYR A 602 -13.18 -18.27 22.56
N LEU A 603 -14.32 -17.66 22.20
CA LEU A 603 -14.70 -16.35 22.73
C LEU A 603 -14.97 -16.39 24.24
N ILE A 604 -15.59 -17.47 24.75
CA ILE A 604 -15.76 -17.68 26.20
C ILE A 604 -14.39 -17.81 26.89
N LEU A 605 -13.44 -18.53 26.30
CA LEU A 605 -12.07 -18.66 26.84
C LEU A 605 -11.39 -17.28 26.93
N ILE A 606 -11.45 -16.48 25.85
CA ILE A 606 -10.90 -15.12 25.85
C ILE A 606 -11.60 -14.27 26.91
N ALA A 607 -12.92 -14.30 27.00
CA ALA A 607 -13.69 -13.56 28.01
C ALA A 607 -13.31 -14.00 29.44
N GLY A 608 -13.15 -15.30 29.69
CA GLY A 608 -12.73 -15.85 30.98
C GLY A 608 -11.32 -15.40 31.37
N LEU A 609 -10.37 -15.42 30.43
CA LEU A 609 -9.01 -14.91 30.66
C LEU A 609 -8.99 -13.39 30.87
N LEU A 610 -9.87 -12.64 30.20
CA LEU A 610 -10.06 -11.22 30.45
C LEU A 610 -10.65 -10.97 31.85
N VAL A 611 -11.62 -11.76 32.31
CA VAL A 611 -12.14 -11.64 33.69
C VAL A 611 -11.08 -12.02 34.72
N ALA A 612 -10.19 -12.97 34.40
CA ALA A 612 -9.05 -13.35 35.23
C ALA A 612 -7.91 -12.32 35.23
N LEU A 613 -8.00 -11.25 34.42
CA LEU A 613 -6.95 -10.21 34.28
C LEU A 613 -6.37 -9.72 35.60
N PRO A 614 -7.18 -9.32 36.61
CA PRO A 614 -6.66 -8.76 37.85
C PRO A 614 -5.79 -9.74 38.66
N ARG A 615 -5.95 -11.04 38.45
CA ARG A 615 -5.27 -12.11 39.23
C ARG A 615 -4.08 -12.70 38.48
N VAL A 616 -4.15 -12.74 37.16
CA VAL A 616 -3.18 -13.46 36.30
C VAL A 616 -2.20 -12.50 35.63
N PHE A 617 -2.65 -11.30 35.29
CA PHE A 617 -1.87 -10.34 34.53
C PHE A 617 -1.51 -9.14 35.41
N THR A 618 -0.25 -8.70 35.33
CA THR A 618 0.32 -7.63 36.17
C THR A 618 0.33 -6.28 35.46
N ASN A 619 0.35 -6.25 34.13
CA ASN A 619 0.35 -5.02 33.35
C ASN A 619 -1.06 -4.59 32.93
N HIS A 620 -1.86 -4.13 33.90
CA HIS A 620 -3.24 -3.70 33.67
C HIS A 620 -3.36 -2.52 32.70
N ARG A 621 -2.35 -1.66 32.62
CA ARG A 621 -2.35 -0.53 31.67
C ARG A 621 -2.29 -1.02 30.23
N LEU A 622 -1.36 -1.92 29.93
CA LEU A 622 -1.27 -2.51 28.59
C LEU A 622 -2.55 -3.26 28.22
N ALA A 623 -3.14 -3.99 29.17
CA ALA A 623 -4.42 -4.65 28.96
C ALA A 623 -5.56 -3.67 28.65
N PHE A 624 -5.62 -2.55 29.37
CA PHE A 624 -6.61 -1.48 29.12
C PHE A 624 -6.43 -0.84 27.74
N VAL A 625 -5.19 -0.56 27.35
CA VAL A 625 -4.83 -0.02 26.02
C VAL A 625 -5.29 -0.99 24.93
N LEU A 626 -4.92 -2.27 25.01
CA LEU A 626 -5.29 -3.29 24.02
C LEU A 626 -6.81 -3.48 23.96
N GLY A 627 -7.46 -3.66 25.10
CA GLY A 627 -8.90 -3.92 25.19
C GLY A 627 -9.73 -2.78 24.61
N THR A 628 -9.47 -1.55 25.05
CA THR A 628 -10.24 -0.38 24.62
C THR A 628 -9.97 -0.05 23.15
N THR A 629 -8.72 -0.17 22.69
CA THR A 629 -8.36 0.05 21.27
C THR A 629 -9.10 -0.93 20.37
N SER A 630 -9.08 -2.23 20.69
CA SER A 630 -9.76 -3.26 19.88
C SER A 630 -11.28 -3.06 19.87
N VAL A 631 -11.89 -2.63 20.98
CA VAL A 631 -13.34 -2.32 21.01
C VAL A 631 -13.67 -1.15 20.11
N ILE A 632 -12.97 -0.01 20.24
CA ILE A 632 -13.21 1.18 19.40
C ILE A 632 -12.98 0.84 17.92
N ALA A 633 -11.87 0.16 17.61
CA ALA A 633 -11.54 -0.25 16.25
C ALA A 633 -12.65 -1.13 15.64
N SER A 634 -13.17 -2.10 16.39
CA SER A 634 -14.25 -2.98 15.92
C SER A 634 -15.56 -2.23 15.68
N VAL A 635 -15.91 -1.30 16.58
CA VAL A 635 -17.11 -0.46 16.44
C VAL A 635 -17.00 0.45 15.21
N LEU A 636 -15.85 1.09 15.01
CA LEU A 636 -15.63 1.93 13.83
C LEU A 636 -15.65 1.11 12.53
N PHE A 637 -15.05 -0.08 12.54
CA PHE A 637 -14.99 -0.95 11.37
C PHE A 637 -16.38 -1.44 10.93
N VAL A 638 -17.18 -1.98 11.87
CA VAL A 638 -18.51 -2.54 11.58
C VAL A 638 -19.51 -1.47 11.11
N LYS A 639 -19.26 -0.19 11.42
CA LYS A 639 -20.04 0.92 10.86
C LYS A 639 -19.81 1.15 9.38
N VAL A 640 -18.68 0.69 8.83
CA VAL A 640 -18.32 0.86 7.43
C VAL A 640 -18.60 -0.40 6.63
N GLN A 641 -18.11 -1.55 7.08
CA GLN A 641 -18.29 -2.82 6.38
C GLN A 641 -18.28 -4.01 7.35
N SER A 642 -18.75 -5.17 6.89
CA SER A 642 -18.64 -6.40 7.68
C SER A 642 -17.24 -7.02 7.59
N PRO A 643 -16.67 -7.52 8.70
CA PRO A 643 -15.31 -8.04 8.71
C PRO A 643 -15.19 -9.37 7.94
N GLY A 644 -14.52 -9.32 6.79
CA GLY A 644 -13.89 -10.51 6.19
C GLY A 644 -12.74 -11.07 7.05
N PRO A 645 -12.25 -12.30 6.75
CA PRO A 645 -11.27 -13.02 7.58
C PRO A 645 -10.00 -12.23 7.94
N GLN A 646 -9.45 -11.46 6.99
CA GLN A 646 -8.25 -10.65 7.19
C GLN A 646 -8.47 -9.47 8.16
N HIS A 647 -9.70 -8.97 8.27
CA HIS A 647 -10.00 -7.84 9.17
C HIS A 647 -9.96 -8.24 10.65
N TYR A 648 -10.06 -9.54 10.96
CA TYR A 648 -9.93 -10.01 12.34
C TYR A 648 -8.52 -9.79 12.92
N TYR A 649 -7.51 -9.45 12.11
CA TYR A 649 -6.21 -9.00 12.61
C TYR A 649 -6.29 -7.76 13.52
N LEU A 650 -7.35 -6.95 13.43
CA LEU A 650 -7.63 -5.86 14.40
C LEU A 650 -7.82 -6.37 15.85
N LEU A 651 -8.24 -7.63 16.01
CA LEU A 651 -8.42 -8.30 17.30
C LEU A 651 -7.19 -9.12 17.72
N MET A 652 -6.30 -9.44 16.78
CA MET A 652 -5.14 -10.31 17.04
C MET A 652 -4.21 -9.79 18.15
N PRO A 653 -3.90 -8.49 18.28
CA PRO A 653 -3.09 -7.99 19.40
C PRO A 653 -3.71 -8.29 20.77
N LEU A 654 -5.03 -8.10 20.94
CA LEU A 654 -5.73 -8.37 22.20
C LEU A 654 -5.87 -9.88 22.45
N PHE A 655 -6.47 -10.59 21.50
CA PHE A 655 -6.76 -12.02 21.64
C PHE A 655 -5.47 -12.83 21.76
N GLY A 656 -4.47 -12.51 20.94
CA GLY A 656 -3.16 -13.11 20.96
C GLY A 656 -2.41 -12.87 22.27
N ALA A 657 -2.42 -11.63 22.79
CA ALA A 657 -1.75 -11.33 24.05
C ALA A 657 -2.40 -12.04 25.23
N VAL A 658 -3.73 -12.07 25.30
CA VAL A 658 -4.49 -12.73 26.38
C VAL A 658 -4.28 -14.25 26.34
N LEU A 659 -4.39 -14.86 25.17
CA LEU A 659 -4.23 -16.30 25.01
C LEU A 659 -2.80 -16.75 25.29
N CYS A 660 -1.80 -16.08 24.69
CA CYS A 660 -0.40 -16.38 24.94
C CYS A 660 -0.02 -16.09 26.40
N GLY A 661 -0.53 -15.01 26.99
CA GLY A 661 -0.33 -14.68 28.39
C GLY A 661 -0.92 -15.77 29.31
N GLY A 662 -2.13 -16.24 29.02
CA GLY A 662 -2.76 -17.36 29.73
C GLY A 662 -1.92 -18.63 29.65
N ALA A 663 -1.40 -18.97 28.46
CA ALA A 663 -0.49 -20.10 28.27
C ALA A 663 0.81 -19.97 29.07
N ILE A 664 1.41 -18.77 29.11
CA ILE A 664 2.62 -18.48 29.89
C ILE A 664 2.32 -18.60 31.39
N ALA A 665 1.20 -18.06 31.87
CA ALA A 665 0.79 -18.16 33.26
C ALA A 665 0.52 -19.61 33.68
N LEU A 666 -0.15 -20.39 32.82
CA LEU A 666 -0.39 -21.81 33.03
C LEU A 666 0.92 -22.60 33.08
N ALA A 667 1.84 -22.33 32.16
CA ALA A 667 3.16 -22.95 32.14
C ALA A 667 3.99 -22.62 33.40
N ARG A 668 3.84 -21.39 33.95
CA ARG A 668 4.47 -21.00 35.22
C ARG A 668 3.86 -21.75 36.41
N ALA A 669 2.54 -21.89 36.43
CA ALA A 669 1.83 -22.50 37.55
C ALA A 669 1.92 -24.03 37.56
N ARG A 670 1.89 -24.69 36.40
CA ARG A 670 1.73 -26.16 36.26
C ARG A 670 2.82 -26.84 35.42
N GLY A 671 3.75 -26.07 34.85
CA GLY A 671 4.83 -26.58 34.01
C GLY A 671 4.50 -26.56 32.50
N LEU A 672 5.55 -26.63 31.67
CA LEU A 672 5.44 -26.55 30.20
C LEU A 672 4.63 -27.69 29.58
N TRP A 673 4.57 -28.86 30.23
CA TRP A 673 3.84 -30.03 29.71
C TRP A 673 2.32 -29.78 29.63
N VAL A 674 1.73 -29.02 30.57
CA VAL A 674 0.30 -28.69 30.52
C VAL A 674 0.02 -27.75 29.35
N ALA A 675 0.86 -26.74 29.14
CA ALA A 675 0.74 -25.86 27.98
C ALA A 675 0.90 -26.64 26.67
N ALA A 676 1.82 -27.61 26.63
CA ALA A 676 1.99 -28.51 25.48
C ALA A 676 0.74 -29.39 25.26
N LEU A 677 0.14 -29.95 26.31
CA LEU A 677 -1.11 -30.71 26.20
C LEU A 677 -2.27 -29.84 25.69
N VAL A 678 -2.37 -28.58 26.12
CA VAL A 678 -3.37 -27.64 25.58
C VAL A 678 -3.13 -27.39 24.10
N THR A 679 -1.89 -27.16 23.68
CA THR A 679 -1.56 -27.03 22.25
C THR A 679 -1.94 -28.28 21.47
N ILE A 680 -1.59 -29.47 21.98
CA ILE A 680 -1.92 -30.76 21.36
C ILE A 680 -3.44 -30.94 21.27
N ALA A 681 -4.18 -30.59 22.33
CA ALA A 681 -5.64 -30.65 22.32
C ALA A 681 -6.24 -29.71 21.28
N CYS A 682 -5.73 -28.47 21.15
CA CYS A 682 -6.15 -27.56 20.08
C CYS A 682 -5.84 -28.11 18.68
N VAL A 683 -4.68 -28.73 18.47
CA VAL A 683 -4.32 -29.38 17.20
C VAL A 683 -5.19 -30.61 16.92
N ALA A 684 -5.51 -31.42 17.93
CA ALA A 684 -6.41 -32.56 17.78
C ALA A 684 -7.85 -32.13 17.47
N LEU A 685 -8.33 -31.06 18.12
CA LEU A 685 -9.60 -30.42 17.80
C LEU A 685 -9.62 -29.86 16.37
N ASN A 686 -8.51 -29.26 15.92
CA ASN A 686 -8.32 -28.83 14.53
C ASN A 686 -8.44 -30.02 13.55
N ALA A 687 -7.67 -31.09 13.77
CA ALA A 687 -7.66 -32.26 12.90
C ALA A 687 -9.02 -32.99 12.82
N THR A 688 -9.82 -32.93 13.90
CA THR A 688 -11.16 -33.53 13.94
C THR A 688 -12.23 -32.63 13.32
N ALA A 689 -12.15 -31.31 13.53
CA ALA A 689 -13.05 -30.33 12.93
C ALA A 689 -12.89 -30.25 11.40
N THR A 690 -11.66 -30.35 10.88
CA THR A 690 -11.37 -30.32 9.44
C THR A 690 -11.91 -31.53 8.67
N ARG A 691 -12.08 -32.69 9.33
CA ARG A 691 -12.58 -33.93 8.69
C ARG A 691 -14.10 -34.05 8.64
N THR A 692 -14.85 -32.99 8.95
CA THR A 692 -16.33 -32.93 8.91
C THR A 692 -17.05 -34.01 9.75
N VAL A 693 -16.38 -34.61 10.73
CA VAL A 693 -16.96 -35.64 11.61
C VAL A 693 -17.93 -35.03 12.63
N LEU A 694 -17.83 -33.72 12.90
CA LEU A 694 -18.68 -33.05 13.88
C LEU A 694 -20.05 -32.65 13.29
N PRO A 695 -21.16 -32.90 14.02
CA PRO A 695 -22.47 -32.33 13.70
C PRO A 695 -22.41 -30.80 13.57
N ARG A 696 -23.21 -30.21 12.67
CA ARG A 696 -23.22 -28.75 12.37
C ARG A 696 -23.33 -27.85 13.62
N ALA A 697 -24.04 -28.29 14.66
CA ALA A 697 -24.18 -27.55 15.93
C ALA A 697 -22.87 -27.50 16.73
N LEU A 698 -22.11 -28.59 16.72
CA LEU A 698 -20.82 -28.75 17.40
C LEU A 698 -19.69 -28.07 16.61
N ALA A 699 -19.81 -28.02 15.28
CA ALA A 699 -18.89 -27.30 14.40
C ALA A 699 -18.86 -25.77 14.65
N ARG A 700 -19.94 -25.19 15.20
CA ARG A 700 -19.98 -23.76 15.59
C ARG A 700 -19.39 -23.49 16.98
N ALA A 701 -19.10 -24.52 17.77
CA ALA A 701 -18.53 -24.38 19.11
C ALA A 701 -17.02 -24.12 19.08
N VAL A 702 -16.33 -24.74 18.13
CA VAL A 702 -14.89 -24.65 17.94
C VAL A 702 -14.55 -23.71 16.77
N PRO A 703 -13.33 -23.15 16.72
CA PRO A 703 -12.90 -22.33 15.58
C PRO A 703 -13.04 -23.08 14.26
N ASN A 704 -13.33 -22.35 13.18
CA ASN A 704 -13.41 -22.95 11.85
C ASN A 704 -12.00 -23.12 11.25
N TYR A 705 -11.65 -24.37 10.97
CA TYR A 705 -10.37 -24.77 10.39
C TYR A 705 -10.45 -25.08 8.89
N SER A 706 -11.57 -24.83 8.21
CA SER A 706 -11.73 -25.16 6.78
C SER A 706 -10.65 -24.52 5.90
N ALA A 707 -10.21 -23.29 6.23
CA ALA A 707 -9.17 -22.58 5.50
C ALA A 707 -7.74 -23.18 5.68
N TRP A 708 -7.57 -24.13 6.59
CA TRP A 708 -6.31 -24.82 6.82
C TRP A 708 -6.19 -26.09 6.00
N ALA A 709 -7.32 -26.67 5.58
CA ALA A 709 -7.32 -27.86 4.75
C ALA A 709 -6.79 -27.52 3.35
N PRO A 710 -5.85 -28.32 2.80
CA PRO A 710 -5.47 -28.22 1.40
C PRO A 710 -6.72 -28.37 0.53
N ALA A 711 -6.81 -27.53 -0.49
CA ALA A 711 -7.97 -27.49 -1.37
C ALA A 711 -7.55 -27.60 -2.84
N SER A 712 -8.48 -28.09 -3.65
CA SER A 712 -8.37 -28.12 -5.11
C SER A 712 -9.37 -27.15 -5.72
N GLN A 713 -9.00 -26.56 -6.85
CA GLN A 713 -9.85 -25.62 -7.58
C GLN A 713 -11.18 -26.28 -7.96
N TYR A 714 -12.30 -25.65 -7.57
CA TYR A 714 -13.62 -26.08 -7.99
C TYR A 714 -13.81 -25.85 -9.48
N GLY A 715 -14.43 -26.83 -10.15
CA GLY A 715 -14.73 -26.79 -11.58
C GLY A 715 -13.54 -26.63 -12.51
N LEU A 716 -12.39 -27.16 -12.08
CA LEU A 716 -11.12 -27.08 -12.81
C LEU A 716 -11.25 -27.49 -14.27
N VAL A 717 -11.84 -28.65 -14.56
CA VAL A 717 -11.95 -29.18 -15.92
C VAL A 717 -12.73 -28.21 -16.83
N GLY A 718 -13.85 -27.65 -16.36
CA GLY A 718 -14.62 -26.67 -17.12
C GLY A 718 -13.87 -25.36 -17.34
N LEU A 719 -13.10 -24.91 -16.35
CA LEU A 719 -12.25 -23.72 -16.45
C LEU A 719 -11.12 -23.92 -17.47
N GLU A 720 -10.43 -25.06 -17.45
CA GLU A 720 -9.39 -25.41 -18.41
C GLU A 720 -9.95 -25.47 -19.82
N GLN A 721 -11.07 -26.16 -20.02
CA GLN A 721 -11.74 -26.25 -21.32
C GLN A 721 -12.15 -24.86 -21.86
N ALA A 722 -12.70 -23.99 -21.00
CA ALA A 722 -13.07 -22.64 -21.38
C ALA A 722 -11.85 -21.78 -21.74
N ALA A 723 -10.76 -21.90 -20.99
CA ALA A 723 -9.51 -21.19 -21.24
C ALA A 723 -8.82 -21.66 -22.54
N GLU A 724 -8.75 -22.99 -22.76
CA GLU A 724 -8.23 -23.58 -24.00
C GLU A 724 -9.04 -23.14 -25.22
N TRP A 725 -10.38 -23.15 -25.10
CA TRP A 725 -11.26 -22.69 -26.15
C TRP A 725 -11.06 -21.19 -26.47
N ALA A 726 -10.92 -20.36 -25.44
CA ALA A 726 -10.62 -18.94 -25.57
C ALA A 726 -9.28 -18.68 -26.29
N GLN A 727 -8.29 -19.56 -26.06
CA GLN A 727 -6.98 -19.49 -26.73
C GLN A 727 -6.93 -20.19 -28.10
N SER A 728 -8.04 -20.78 -28.57
CA SER A 728 -8.07 -21.41 -29.89
C SER A 728 -7.89 -20.38 -31.02
N PRO A 729 -7.34 -20.77 -32.19
CA PRO A 729 -7.12 -19.83 -33.30
C PRO A 729 -8.37 -19.07 -33.76
N ALA A 730 -9.55 -19.65 -33.58
CA ALA A 730 -10.82 -19.01 -33.95
C ALA A 730 -11.25 -17.89 -32.98
N ILE A 731 -10.74 -17.90 -31.74
CA ILE A 731 -11.22 -17.06 -30.64
C ILE A 731 -10.13 -16.14 -30.10
N ARG A 732 -8.85 -16.51 -30.21
CA ARG A 732 -7.74 -15.81 -29.53
C ARG A 732 -7.59 -14.32 -29.88
N ASP A 733 -8.08 -13.91 -31.04
CA ASP A 733 -8.02 -12.52 -31.52
C ASP A 733 -9.32 -11.76 -31.24
N LYS A 734 -10.27 -12.39 -30.51
CA LYS A 734 -11.57 -11.85 -30.14
C LYS A 734 -11.56 -11.27 -28.75
N ARG A 735 -12.33 -10.20 -28.56
CA ARG A 735 -12.55 -9.61 -27.24
C ARG A 735 -13.57 -10.39 -26.41
N LEU A 736 -13.15 -10.83 -25.23
CA LEU A 736 -13.94 -11.64 -24.32
C LEU A 736 -14.46 -10.80 -23.16
N CYS A 737 -15.65 -11.10 -22.65
CA CYS A 737 -16.10 -10.60 -21.35
C CYS A 737 -16.60 -11.74 -20.50
N LEU A 738 -16.23 -11.74 -19.23
CA LEU A 738 -16.71 -12.75 -18.28
C LEU A 738 -17.65 -12.08 -17.28
N VAL A 739 -18.92 -12.50 -17.33
CA VAL A 739 -20.00 -12.07 -16.46
C VAL A 739 -20.17 -13.10 -15.35
N ALA A 740 -19.28 -13.00 -14.36
CA ALA A 740 -19.22 -13.80 -13.15
C ALA A 740 -18.27 -13.14 -12.14
N SER A 741 -18.59 -13.23 -10.85
CA SER A 741 -17.81 -12.61 -9.77
C SER A 741 -17.75 -13.47 -8.49
N SER A 742 -18.01 -14.78 -8.56
CA SER A 742 -17.96 -15.67 -7.39
C SER A 742 -16.55 -16.20 -7.11
N GLY A 743 -16.36 -16.87 -5.97
CA GLY A 743 -15.11 -17.60 -5.66
C GLY A 743 -14.90 -18.88 -6.49
N MET A 744 -15.88 -19.29 -7.31
CA MET A 744 -15.75 -20.43 -8.23
C MET A 744 -15.39 -19.97 -9.65
N LEU A 745 -15.98 -18.87 -10.09
CA LEU A 745 -15.73 -18.25 -11.40
C LEU A 745 -15.81 -16.73 -11.25
N ASN A 746 -14.73 -16.07 -11.62
CA ASN A 746 -14.65 -14.63 -11.81
C ASN A 746 -13.55 -14.29 -12.81
N GLN A 747 -13.46 -13.02 -13.21
CA GLN A 747 -12.46 -12.53 -14.16
C GLN A 747 -11.03 -12.84 -13.71
N SER A 748 -10.73 -12.62 -12.43
CA SER A 748 -9.40 -12.87 -11.87
C SER A 748 -9.06 -14.36 -11.84
N ILE A 749 -9.99 -15.26 -11.53
CA ILE A 749 -9.76 -16.72 -11.63
C ILE A 749 -9.47 -17.10 -13.08
N PHE A 750 -10.29 -16.63 -14.03
CA PHE A 750 -10.17 -17.01 -15.43
C PHE A 750 -8.85 -16.55 -16.05
N THR A 751 -8.40 -15.32 -15.78
CA THR A 751 -7.10 -14.82 -16.27
C THR A 751 -5.91 -15.49 -15.60
N ASN A 752 -6.12 -16.20 -14.49
CA ASN A 752 -5.09 -16.86 -13.71
C ASN A 752 -5.08 -18.40 -13.83
N VAL A 753 -5.80 -18.98 -14.80
CA VAL A 753 -5.79 -20.44 -15.07
C VAL A 753 -4.38 -20.98 -15.35
N TRP A 754 -3.47 -20.15 -15.88
CA TRP A 754 -2.06 -20.48 -16.10
C TRP A 754 -1.32 -20.97 -14.84
N GLN A 755 -1.81 -20.64 -13.64
CA GLN A 755 -1.21 -21.08 -12.36
C GLN A 755 -1.23 -22.61 -12.21
N ILE A 756 -2.18 -23.28 -12.86
CA ILE A 756 -2.37 -24.72 -12.78
C ILE A 756 -2.31 -25.40 -14.14
N ASP A 757 -2.76 -24.74 -15.22
CA ASP A 757 -2.63 -25.25 -16.58
C ASP A 757 -1.45 -24.58 -17.31
N LYS A 758 -0.36 -25.32 -17.45
CA LYS A 758 0.88 -24.85 -18.11
C LYS A 758 0.73 -24.62 -19.62
N ARG A 759 -0.35 -25.07 -20.25
CA ARG A 759 -0.63 -24.84 -21.67
C ARG A 759 -1.08 -23.39 -21.93
N ILE A 760 -1.62 -22.73 -20.92
CA ILE A 760 -2.03 -21.33 -20.99
C ILE A 760 -0.87 -20.45 -20.53
N HIS A 761 -0.40 -19.56 -21.41
CA HIS A 761 0.66 -18.62 -21.05
C HIS A 761 0.13 -17.54 -20.08
N LYS A 762 0.96 -17.17 -19.09
CA LYS A 762 0.67 -16.07 -18.17
C LYS A 762 0.38 -14.78 -18.96
N GLY A 763 -0.73 -14.11 -18.65
CA GLY A 763 -1.17 -12.88 -19.31
C GLY A 763 -1.95 -13.06 -20.62
N ALA A 764 -2.00 -14.27 -21.20
CA ALA A 764 -2.64 -14.48 -22.50
C ALA A 764 -4.15 -14.16 -22.49
N LEU A 765 -4.85 -14.54 -21.42
CA LEU A 765 -6.28 -14.26 -21.25
C LEU A 765 -6.54 -12.83 -20.75
N GLU A 766 -5.62 -12.26 -19.97
CA GLU A 766 -5.72 -10.88 -19.48
C GLU A 766 -5.76 -9.88 -20.64
N GLN A 767 -4.95 -10.11 -21.67
CA GLN A 767 -4.93 -9.28 -22.87
C GLN A 767 -6.18 -9.40 -23.74
N GLN A 768 -7.01 -10.43 -23.58
CA GLN A 768 -8.24 -10.65 -24.34
C GLN A 768 -9.49 -10.16 -23.60
N LEU A 769 -9.48 -10.21 -22.27
CA LEU A 769 -10.64 -9.93 -21.43
C LEU A 769 -10.89 -8.43 -21.29
N ALA A 770 -12.13 -8.01 -21.51
CA ALA A 770 -12.62 -6.70 -21.12
C ALA A 770 -13.05 -6.72 -19.66
N TRP A 771 -12.49 -5.80 -18.86
CA TRP A 771 -12.89 -5.62 -17.47
C TRP A 771 -14.31 -5.06 -17.39
N LEU A 772 -15.13 -5.62 -16.48
CA LEU A 772 -16.54 -5.23 -16.32
C LEU A 772 -16.85 -4.60 -14.95
N GLY A 773 -15.90 -4.59 -14.01
CA GLY A 773 -16.18 -4.34 -12.60
C GLY A 773 -16.89 -5.52 -11.93
N ASP A 774 -16.74 -5.66 -10.62
CA ASP A 774 -17.38 -6.71 -9.81
C ASP A 774 -18.39 -6.12 -8.80
N VAL A 775 -18.16 -4.91 -8.26
CA VAL A 775 -18.93 -4.38 -7.11
C VAL A 775 -19.42 -2.98 -7.39
N ASP A 776 -20.72 -2.75 -7.22
CA ASP A 776 -21.37 -1.50 -7.62
C ASP A 776 -20.79 -0.26 -6.92
N SER A 777 -20.57 -0.32 -5.61
CA SER A 777 -20.06 0.81 -4.83
C SER A 777 -18.58 1.12 -5.09
N ARG A 778 -17.82 0.17 -5.64
CA ARG A 778 -16.37 0.30 -5.89
C ARG A 778 -16.08 0.62 -7.35
N ASP A 779 -16.71 -0.10 -8.26
CA ASP A 779 -16.38 -0.09 -9.69
C ASP A 779 -17.34 0.80 -10.50
N GLY A 780 -18.49 1.16 -9.92
CA GLY A 780 -19.51 2.00 -10.56
C GLY A 780 -20.25 1.27 -11.69
N ALA A 781 -20.73 2.07 -12.64
CA ALA A 781 -21.44 1.57 -13.82
C ALA A 781 -20.54 0.65 -14.68
N PRO A 782 -21.13 -0.25 -15.49
CA PRO A 782 -20.34 -1.14 -16.35
C PRO A 782 -19.41 -0.34 -17.26
N TRP A 783 -18.15 -0.74 -17.34
CA TRP A 783 -17.13 0.02 -18.05
C TRP A 783 -17.36 0.03 -19.57
N ARG A 784 -16.93 1.12 -20.23
CA ARG A 784 -17.10 1.30 -21.68
C ARG A 784 -16.42 0.21 -22.52
N SER A 785 -15.40 -0.43 -21.97
CA SER A 785 -14.73 -1.62 -22.52
C SER A 785 -15.68 -2.77 -22.83
N PHE A 786 -16.86 -2.85 -22.18
CA PHE A 786 -17.88 -3.83 -22.54
C PHE A 786 -18.38 -3.68 -23.99
N ARG A 787 -18.28 -2.49 -24.60
CA ARG A 787 -18.67 -2.29 -26.00
C ARG A 787 -17.83 -3.10 -26.97
N ASP A 788 -16.58 -3.37 -26.61
CA ASP A 788 -15.65 -4.13 -27.42
C ASP A 788 -15.91 -5.64 -27.31
N CYS A 789 -16.80 -6.07 -26.43
CA CYS A 789 -17.13 -7.47 -26.22
C CYS A 789 -17.65 -8.15 -27.49
N GLU A 790 -16.91 -9.13 -27.99
CA GLU A 790 -17.35 -9.97 -29.11
C GLU A 790 -17.95 -11.29 -28.63
N ILE A 791 -17.46 -11.79 -27.49
CA ILE A 791 -17.90 -13.04 -26.88
C ILE A 791 -18.12 -12.80 -25.39
N ALA A 792 -19.34 -13.04 -24.92
CA ALA A 792 -19.66 -12.99 -23.50
C ALA A 792 -19.73 -14.41 -22.93
N LEU A 793 -18.93 -14.67 -21.90
CA LEU A 793 -18.95 -15.86 -21.06
C LEU A 793 -19.79 -15.54 -19.82
N VAL A 794 -20.88 -16.28 -19.60
CA VAL A 794 -21.81 -16.01 -18.50
C VAL A 794 -21.86 -17.20 -17.54
N GLY A 795 -21.57 -16.97 -16.27
CA GLY A 795 -21.70 -17.99 -15.23
C GLY A 795 -23.17 -18.29 -14.93
N MET A 796 -23.53 -19.58 -14.96
CA MET A 796 -24.90 -20.07 -14.76
C MET A 796 -24.93 -21.10 -13.62
N PRO A 797 -25.79 -20.94 -12.58
CA PRO A 797 -26.57 -19.74 -12.23
C PRO A 797 -25.65 -18.52 -12.00
N PHE A 798 -26.24 -17.31 -11.85
CA PHE A 798 -25.44 -16.08 -11.74
C PHE A 798 -24.43 -16.18 -10.58
N GLN A 799 -23.15 -16.12 -10.95
CA GLN A 799 -22.04 -16.33 -10.04
C GLN A 799 -21.69 -15.01 -9.34
N THR A 800 -22.08 -14.89 -8.07
CA THR A 800 -21.93 -13.68 -7.24
C THR A 800 -21.15 -13.99 -5.95
N HIS A 801 -20.41 -13.02 -5.41
CA HIS A 801 -19.73 -13.15 -4.11
C HIS A 801 -20.34 -12.27 -3.01
N ILE A 802 -21.15 -11.29 -3.40
CA ILE A 802 -22.00 -10.50 -2.50
C ILE A 802 -23.46 -10.64 -2.94
N ALA A 803 -24.36 -9.93 -2.27
CA ALA A 803 -25.77 -9.99 -2.63
C ALA A 803 -25.95 -9.51 -4.09
N PRO A 804 -26.78 -10.19 -4.92
CA PRO A 804 -26.93 -9.84 -6.33
C PRO A 804 -27.36 -8.38 -6.57
N ASP A 805 -28.14 -7.81 -5.66
CA ASP A 805 -28.58 -6.40 -5.67
C ASP A 805 -27.48 -5.39 -5.30
N GLN A 806 -26.23 -5.85 -5.17
CA GLN A 806 -25.03 -5.05 -5.00
C GLN A 806 -24.00 -5.32 -6.12
N GLN A 807 -24.41 -6.04 -7.18
CA GLN A 807 -23.59 -6.36 -8.35
C GLN A 807 -24.32 -6.08 -9.67
N TYR A 808 -25.13 -5.02 -9.72
CA TYR A 808 -25.82 -4.56 -10.93
C TYR A 808 -24.88 -4.28 -12.09
N THR A 809 -23.63 -3.91 -11.83
CA THR A 809 -22.59 -3.72 -12.85
C THR A 809 -22.41 -4.95 -13.75
N GLN A 810 -22.64 -6.17 -13.23
CA GLN A 810 -22.68 -7.40 -14.03
C GLN A 810 -24.09 -7.96 -14.22
N GLN A 811 -24.97 -7.79 -13.23
CA GLN A 811 -26.31 -8.41 -13.25
C GLN A 811 -27.15 -7.89 -14.42
N ILE A 812 -27.11 -6.59 -14.72
CA ILE A 812 -27.92 -6.02 -15.81
C ILE A 812 -27.46 -6.62 -17.15
N ILE A 813 -26.15 -6.71 -17.38
CA ILE A 813 -25.58 -7.35 -18.57
C ILE A 813 -26.04 -8.80 -18.67
N ARG A 814 -25.96 -9.55 -17.56
CA ARG A 814 -26.40 -10.95 -17.50
C ARG A 814 -27.87 -11.09 -17.86
N ASP A 815 -28.74 -10.30 -17.26
CA ASP A 815 -30.19 -10.38 -17.48
C ASP A 815 -30.56 -9.99 -18.93
N ASP A 816 -29.89 -8.98 -19.48
CA ASP A 816 -30.02 -8.58 -20.89
C ASP A 816 -29.61 -9.72 -21.84
N LEU A 817 -28.45 -10.37 -21.61
CA LEU A 817 -27.98 -11.51 -22.41
C LEU A 817 -28.94 -12.69 -22.36
N LEU A 818 -29.49 -13.01 -21.19
CA LEU A 818 -30.43 -14.13 -21.04
C LEU A 818 -31.79 -13.85 -21.69
N SER A 819 -32.26 -12.60 -21.62
CA SER A 819 -33.57 -12.20 -22.15
C SER A 819 -33.54 -11.79 -23.63
N GLY A 820 -32.35 -11.54 -24.19
CA GLY A 820 -32.21 -10.96 -25.53
C GLY A 820 -32.71 -9.51 -25.61
N THR A 821 -32.65 -8.77 -24.50
CA THR A 821 -33.10 -7.37 -24.41
C THR A 821 -31.93 -6.43 -24.10
N GLY A 822 -32.15 -5.12 -24.22
CA GLY A 822 -31.11 -4.11 -23.95
C GLY A 822 -29.83 -4.37 -24.75
N VAL A 823 -28.68 -4.45 -24.07
CA VAL A 823 -27.40 -4.76 -24.73
C VAL A 823 -27.32 -6.22 -25.21
N GLY A 824 -28.11 -7.11 -24.64
CA GLY A 824 -28.16 -8.53 -24.99
C GLY A 824 -28.90 -8.82 -26.29
N ALA A 825 -29.73 -7.89 -26.79
CA ALA A 825 -30.36 -7.99 -28.12
C ALA A 825 -29.33 -8.13 -29.25
N ASN A 826 -28.11 -7.64 -29.02
CA ASN A 826 -27.00 -7.68 -29.96
C ASN A 826 -26.18 -8.98 -29.87
N PHE A 827 -26.59 -9.95 -29.05
CA PHE A 827 -25.90 -11.22 -28.85
C PHE A 827 -26.82 -12.42 -29.18
N GLU A 828 -26.22 -13.53 -29.60
CA GLU A 828 -26.86 -14.86 -29.62
C GLU A 828 -26.21 -15.79 -28.61
N ALA A 829 -27.04 -16.59 -27.95
CA ALA A 829 -26.58 -17.80 -27.28
C ALA A 829 -26.01 -18.78 -28.33
N THR A 830 -24.85 -19.34 -28.03
CA THR A 830 -24.24 -20.42 -28.82
C THR A 830 -24.49 -21.76 -28.14
N PRO A 831 -24.38 -22.91 -28.87
CA PRO A 831 -24.48 -24.22 -28.25
C PRO A 831 -23.27 -24.57 -27.35
N GLN A 832 -22.20 -23.77 -27.39
CA GLN A 832 -21.01 -24.00 -26.60
C GLN A 832 -21.30 -23.72 -25.12
N ARG A 833 -20.95 -24.68 -24.25
CA ARG A 833 -20.99 -24.54 -22.79
C ARG A 833 -19.84 -25.29 -22.15
N PHE A 834 -19.42 -24.84 -20.96
CA PHE A 834 -18.37 -25.48 -20.17
C PHE A 834 -18.91 -25.82 -18.78
N GLU A 835 -18.99 -27.10 -18.46
CA GLU A 835 -19.52 -27.57 -17.18
C GLU A 835 -18.47 -27.39 -16.08
N LEU A 836 -18.77 -26.60 -15.06
CA LEU A 836 -17.92 -26.42 -13.88
C LEU A 836 -18.20 -27.50 -12.85
N ASP A 837 -19.47 -27.80 -12.59
CA ASP A 837 -19.90 -28.95 -11.81
C ASP A 837 -21.31 -29.40 -12.23
N GLN A 838 -21.98 -30.23 -11.42
CA GLN A 838 -23.33 -30.74 -11.74
C GLN A 838 -24.42 -29.65 -11.84
N LYS A 839 -24.19 -28.45 -11.30
CA LYS A 839 -25.18 -27.38 -11.20
C LYS A 839 -24.69 -26.04 -11.74
N ASN A 840 -23.41 -25.93 -12.05
CA ASN A 840 -22.78 -24.70 -12.49
C ASN A 840 -22.06 -24.90 -13.83
N TRP A 841 -22.27 -23.99 -14.76
CA TRP A 841 -21.63 -24.00 -16.08
C TRP A 841 -21.40 -22.59 -16.61
N ILE A 842 -20.59 -22.48 -17.65
CA ILE A 842 -20.35 -21.27 -18.41
C ILE A 842 -21.15 -21.35 -19.71
N ALA A 843 -22.05 -20.41 -19.93
CA ALA A 843 -22.77 -20.24 -21.19
C ALA A 843 -22.03 -19.24 -22.08
N VAL A 844 -22.00 -19.49 -23.39
CA VAL A 844 -21.26 -18.66 -24.36
C VAL A 844 -22.24 -17.92 -25.26
N TYR A 845 -22.08 -16.60 -25.33
CA TYR A 845 -22.83 -15.70 -26.20
C TYR A 845 -21.89 -15.04 -27.22
N ARG A 846 -22.33 -14.92 -28.48
CA ARG A 846 -21.58 -14.28 -29.56
C ARG A 846 -22.29 -13.01 -30.01
N ARG A 847 -21.53 -11.93 -30.17
CA ARG A 847 -22.04 -10.66 -30.70
C ARG A 847 -22.46 -10.81 -32.17
N LYS A 848 -23.70 -10.42 -32.47
CA LYS A 848 -24.26 -10.30 -33.82
C LYS A 848 -24.04 -8.94 -34.43
N GLN A 849 -24.16 -7.89 -33.60
CA GLN A 849 -24.11 -6.49 -34.03
C GLN A 849 -23.30 -5.65 -33.03
N PRO A 850 -22.50 -4.66 -33.47
CA PRO A 850 -21.81 -3.74 -32.57
C PRO A 850 -22.77 -2.99 -31.64
N LEU A 851 -22.33 -2.69 -30.41
CA LEU A 851 -23.11 -1.90 -29.46
C LEU A 851 -23.05 -0.41 -29.79
N THR A 852 -24.21 0.23 -29.93
CA THR A 852 -24.31 1.67 -30.17
C THR A 852 -24.08 2.47 -28.88
N ASP A 853 -23.73 3.76 -29.00
CA ASP A 853 -23.59 4.64 -27.82
C ASP A 853 -24.90 4.70 -27.03
N ALA A 854 -26.05 4.84 -27.71
CA ALA A 854 -27.35 4.88 -27.06
C ALA A 854 -27.68 3.60 -26.26
N GLN A 855 -27.29 2.42 -26.75
CA GLN A 855 -27.47 1.16 -26.02
C GLN A 855 -26.59 1.06 -24.78
N TYR A 856 -25.37 1.58 -24.86
CA TYR A 856 -24.46 1.64 -23.71
C TYR A 856 -24.93 2.69 -22.69
N ASP A 857 -25.36 3.86 -23.15
CA ASP A 857 -25.88 4.91 -22.29
C ASP A 857 -27.16 4.46 -21.56
N ASP A 858 -28.02 3.68 -22.21
CA ASP A 858 -29.16 3.01 -21.56
C ASP A 858 -28.71 2.03 -20.46
N LEU A 859 -27.70 1.20 -20.72
CA LEU A 859 -27.13 0.29 -19.73
C LEU A 859 -26.64 1.06 -18.50
N VAL A 860 -25.88 2.13 -18.72
CA VAL A 860 -25.39 3.01 -17.65
C VAL A 860 -26.55 3.66 -16.91
N GLN A 861 -27.55 4.18 -17.62
CA GLN A 861 -28.70 4.83 -16.99
C GLN A 861 -29.52 3.85 -16.14
N ARG A 862 -29.70 2.61 -16.60
CA ARG A 862 -30.36 1.55 -15.81
C ARG A 862 -29.56 1.18 -14.57
N PHE A 863 -28.23 1.15 -14.64
CA PHE A 863 -27.38 1.01 -13.47
C PHE A 863 -27.65 2.14 -12.47
N LYS A 864 -27.51 3.41 -12.89
CA LYS A 864 -27.69 4.58 -12.04
C LYS A 864 -29.08 4.63 -11.40
N THR A 865 -30.10 4.22 -12.15
CA THR A 865 -31.49 4.16 -11.66
C THR A 865 -31.69 3.09 -10.58
N ARG A 866 -31.02 1.94 -10.69
CA ARG A 866 -31.15 0.85 -9.71
C ARG A 866 -30.31 1.07 -8.45
N THR A 867 -29.12 1.65 -8.59
CA THR A 867 -28.18 1.83 -7.48
C THR A 867 -28.31 3.17 -6.78
N GLY A 868 -28.81 4.20 -7.47
CA GLY A 868 -28.75 5.58 -7.03
C GLY A 868 -27.34 6.19 -7.10
N ILE A 869 -26.35 5.45 -7.60
CA ILE A 869 -24.96 5.90 -7.77
C ILE A 869 -24.89 6.78 -9.03
N GLN A 870 -24.40 8.01 -8.87
CA GLN A 870 -24.41 9.04 -9.94
C GLN A 870 -23.14 9.01 -10.81
N HIS A 871 -22.04 8.50 -10.27
CA HIS A 871 -20.73 8.43 -10.93
C HIS A 871 -20.62 7.20 -11.82
#